data_AF-N1S424-F1
#
_entry.id   AF-N1S424-F1
#
_cell.length_a   1.000
_cell.length_b   1.000
_cell.length_c   1.000
_cell.angle_alpha   90.00
_cell.angle_beta   90.00
_cell.angle_gamma   90.00
#
_symmetry.space_group_name_H-M   'P 1'
#
loop_
_entity.id
_entity.type
_entity.pdbx_description
1 polymer ?
#
loop_
_entity_poly.entity_id
_entity_poly.type
_entity_poly.pdbx_seq_one_letter_code
_entity_poly.pdbx_strand_id
1 'polypeptide(L)'
;MRFSTLLSSAALMYQAVSAESVEYKDADTGITFQQYTDKSSKFTFGIALPKNPSTDFIGQMTVPISEGYGSVGMGSTMTKKLLVVAWPNDGKVLTSVRQADGYTNPAVLDDDTVSIKPIEKGTKVGTDSFTFTFLCEGCIKTDGTTFKAADTNAVLSFAMSTTALDDPTDSAGALNYHGAGFGGYSLDTAAAQSADFETWAKLASDATTPGTSPGGSTGSNPGNFTTIVSNATYDYIVVGGGTAGLIVAERLVESKKSVLLLEQGKASFYESGGRSTMDWNDTVTQYDVPSMAYYLTTAKDTSAYCTDTASMAGCILGGSSVINAMMFVRPQPADFDDKWPTGWKWQDVQSSADKLYERTPGTTSPTKDGKRVDQGAWNVLSKFFSGNGFTEVDAIQEPSKKKSVFTHPPLMVNDGLRAGPVRDYLPLAQANSNFKLQLNTKVLRVIREGKAVTGIEVQSGPSTRQIINLKSNGAVVLAAGALATPRLLVNSGIGPSEQIEAVASGSQRLTMPAKDQWLNLPVGENLKDHPIFTVKMKTKQPMSALSETDFTKPSQTNIDLFAQGDGLLAQSGQRFIFWDTVKGSDGIERYVQGTCAAAGDDAVKVKVYLTHGATSSGSLTVTSSGATKLVGEPYLKTAGDKEAVKSFMNKLISFASKPNSTLSIASNATAESLMAEYVSGSHFVGSAVMGTENDGTSVVDTDTKVWGTENLFVVDGSIHPDLPTGNTQAIIMVAAEHAASKILGGGNGAASPVVPSNGTVPVPTTAISTPVATKRPSKCKRSMRQRRHHRRL
;
A
#
# COMPACT_ATOMS: atom_id res chain seq x y z
N MET A 1 -7.47 -30.27 -11.63
CA MET A 1 -7.02 -30.01 -10.24
C MET A 1 -7.32 -28.57 -9.93
N ARG A 2 -8.23 -28.32 -8.97
CA ARG A 2 -8.74 -26.98 -8.63
C ARG A 2 -7.76 -26.31 -7.67
N PHE A 3 -7.05 -25.28 -8.12
CA PHE A 3 -6.24 -24.42 -7.26
C PHE A 3 -7.03 -23.14 -6.99
N SER A 4 -7.32 -22.92 -5.70
CA SER A 4 -8.06 -21.77 -5.18
C SER A 4 -7.20 -20.51 -5.21
N THR A 5 -7.81 -19.46 -5.75
CA THR A 5 -7.33 -18.08 -5.91
C THR A 5 -6.82 -17.45 -4.59
N LEU A 6 -5.54 -17.09 -4.58
CA LEU A 6 -4.92 -16.17 -3.62
C LEU A 6 -5.10 -14.71 -4.10
N LEU A 7 -4.86 -13.74 -3.20
CA LEU A 7 -4.82 -12.27 -3.40
C LEU A 7 -6.11 -11.47 -3.18
N SER A 8 -6.42 -11.23 -1.89
CA SER A 8 -6.08 -9.97 -1.21
C SER A 8 -6.20 -10.23 0.29
N SER A 9 -5.19 -9.81 1.05
CA SER A 9 -5.15 -9.80 2.51
C SER A 9 -6.53 -9.44 3.10
N ALA A 10 -7.05 -10.28 4.00
CA ALA A 10 -8.29 -10.11 4.80
C ALA A 10 -9.63 -10.73 4.32
N ALA A 11 -9.65 -11.76 3.48
CA ALA A 11 -10.91 -12.50 3.26
C ALA A 11 -10.68 -14.01 3.12
N LEU A 12 -9.99 -14.58 4.11
CA LEU A 12 -9.73 -16.01 4.24
C LEU A 12 -10.66 -16.61 5.30
N MET A 13 -11.98 -16.50 5.09
CA MET A 13 -12.91 -17.38 5.80
C MET A 13 -14.06 -17.85 4.89
N TYR A 14 -14.31 -19.15 4.99
CA TYR A 14 -15.32 -19.98 4.31
C TYR A 14 -15.19 -20.14 2.79
N GLN A 15 -14.04 -20.63 2.33
CA GLN A 15 -14.14 -21.87 1.57
C GLN A 15 -13.88 -23.01 2.55
N ALA A 16 -14.73 -24.03 2.54
CA ALA A 16 -14.38 -25.33 3.08
C ALA A 16 -13.17 -25.86 2.28
N VAL A 17 -11.97 -25.43 2.66
CA VAL A 17 -10.72 -26.01 2.18
C VAL A 17 -10.27 -26.94 3.29
N SER A 18 -10.70 -28.19 3.16
CA SER A 18 -10.17 -29.35 3.86
C SER A 18 -8.69 -29.56 3.51
N ALA A 19 -7.82 -28.66 3.95
CA ALA A 19 -6.43 -29.02 4.18
C ALA A 19 -6.39 -29.60 5.59
N GLU A 20 -6.59 -30.91 5.69
CA GLU A 20 -6.39 -31.63 6.95
C GLU A 20 -4.90 -31.50 7.29
N SER A 21 -4.60 -30.85 8.41
CA SER A 21 -3.32 -31.05 9.07
C SER A 21 -3.12 -32.54 9.32
N VAL A 22 -1.89 -33.00 9.32
CA VAL A 22 -1.56 -34.42 9.46
C VAL A 22 -0.63 -34.65 10.64
N GLU A 23 -0.70 -35.83 11.21
CA GLU A 23 0.23 -36.23 12.27
C GLU A 23 1.66 -36.25 11.70
N TYR A 24 2.56 -35.58 12.42
CA TYR A 24 3.99 -35.53 12.10
C TYR A 24 4.79 -35.78 13.36
N LYS A 25 5.61 -36.83 13.36
CA LYS A 25 6.54 -37.12 14.45
C LYS A 25 7.94 -36.61 14.10
N ASP A 26 8.41 -35.64 14.87
CA ASP A 26 9.75 -35.09 14.73
C ASP A 26 10.79 -36.11 15.19
N ALA A 27 11.73 -36.45 14.30
CA ALA A 27 12.71 -37.50 14.57
C ALA A 27 13.77 -37.08 15.61
N ASP A 28 14.06 -35.77 15.69
CA ASP A 28 15.10 -35.25 16.56
C ASP A 28 14.61 -35.20 18.01
N THR A 29 13.42 -34.63 18.26
CA THR A 29 12.83 -34.47 19.60
C THR A 29 11.99 -35.67 20.04
N GLY A 30 11.40 -36.41 19.10
CA GLY A 30 10.41 -37.46 19.36
C GLY A 30 8.98 -36.93 19.59
N ILE A 31 8.76 -35.61 19.46
CA ILE A 31 7.46 -34.96 19.66
C ILE A 31 6.54 -35.28 18.47
N THR A 32 5.29 -35.64 18.77
CA THR A 32 4.25 -35.77 17.75
C THR A 32 3.45 -34.48 17.69
N PHE A 33 3.43 -33.86 16.51
CA PHE A 33 2.68 -32.66 16.20
C PHE A 33 1.50 -32.99 15.28
N GLN A 34 0.46 -32.18 15.34
CA GLN A 34 -0.47 -32.03 14.23
C GLN A 34 0.01 -30.89 13.34
N GLN A 35 0.40 -31.19 12.10
CA GLN A 35 1.16 -30.29 11.23
C GLN A 35 0.40 -29.91 9.95
N TYR A 36 0.43 -28.62 9.63
CA TYR A 36 0.07 -28.06 8.35
C TYR A 36 1.31 -27.85 7.47
N THR A 37 1.17 -28.06 6.16
CA THR A 37 2.17 -27.73 5.15
C THR A 37 1.53 -26.91 4.04
N ASP A 38 2.06 -25.70 3.81
CA ASP A 38 1.66 -24.92 2.65
C ASP A 38 2.25 -25.52 1.37
N LYS A 39 1.40 -25.70 0.36
CA LYS A 39 1.80 -26.35 -0.90
C LYS A 39 2.70 -25.47 -1.74
N SER A 40 2.54 -24.15 -1.66
CA SER A 40 3.25 -23.18 -2.49
C SER A 40 4.63 -22.90 -1.93
N SER A 41 4.69 -22.36 -0.72
CA SER A 41 5.91 -21.93 -0.04
C SER A 41 6.70 -23.09 0.54
N LYS A 42 6.07 -24.24 0.83
CA LYS A 42 6.63 -25.35 1.63
C LYS A 42 6.85 -25.01 3.11
N PHE A 43 6.33 -23.87 3.58
CA PHE A 43 6.25 -23.55 5.00
C PHE A 43 5.47 -24.64 5.74
N THR A 44 5.96 -25.05 6.92
CA THR A 44 5.22 -25.96 7.80
C THR A 44 5.08 -25.38 9.19
N PHE A 45 3.94 -25.68 9.83
CA PHE A 45 3.76 -25.45 11.25
C PHE A 45 2.96 -26.57 11.89
N GLY A 46 3.47 -27.08 13.01
CA GLY A 46 2.80 -28.07 13.82
C GLY A 46 2.59 -27.62 15.25
N ILE A 47 1.50 -28.09 15.86
CA ILE A 47 1.17 -27.87 17.27
C ILE A 47 1.06 -29.23 17.97
N ALA A 48 1.58 -29.30 19.20
CA ALA A 48 1.23 -30.32 20.20
C ALA A 48 0.60 -29.64 21.42
N LEU A 49 -0.50 -30.20 21.92
CA LEU A 49 -1.28 -29.69 23.04
C LEU A 49 -1.33 -30.69 24.20
N PRO A 50 -1.53 -30.25 25.45
CA PRO A 50 -1.86 -31.17 26.53
C PRO A 50 -3.25 -31.77 26.32
N LYS A 51 -3.50 -32.94 26.93
CA LYS A 51 -4.80 -33.63 26.86
C LYS A 51 -6.00 -32.78 27.30
N ASN A 52 -5.75 -31.79 28.16
CA ASN A 52 -6.73 -30.77 28.52
C ASN A 52 -6.08 -29.40 28.25
N PRO A 53 -6.21 -28.84 27.04
CA PRO A 53 -5.62 -27.56 26.69
C PRO A 53 -6.05 -26.45 27.65
N SER A 54 -5.10 -25.62 28.06
CA SER A 54 -5.34 -24.41 28.86
C SER A 54 -4.68 -23.22 28.18
N THR A 55 -3.43 -22.92 28.55
CA THR A 55 -2.67 -21.73 28.15
C THR A 55 -1.51 -22.06 27.23
N ASP A 56 -1.03 -23.30 27.22
CA ASP A 56 0.29 -23.62 26.67
C ASP A 56 0.20 -24.58 25.49
N PHE A 57 1.18 -24.49 24.58
CA PHE A 57 1.37 -25.46 23.50
C PHE A 57 2.85 -25.55 23.09
N ILE A 58 3.24 -26.65 22.43
CA ILE A 58 4.54 -26.75 21.79
C ILE A 58 4.33 -26.54 20.29
N GLY A 59 5.06 -25.58 19.72
CA GLY A 59 5.04 -25.28 18.30
C GLY A 59 6.32 -25.76 17.61
N GLN A 60 6.20 -26.17 16.36
CA GLN A 60 7.34 -26.34 15.46
C GLN A 60 7.05 -25.69 14.12
N MET A 61 7.86 -24.71 13.71
CA MET A 61 7.82 -24.15 12.35
C MET A 61 9.06 -24.57 11.56
N THR A 62 8.88 -24.96 10.31
CA THR A 62 9.98 -25.11 9.34
C THR A 62 9.77 -24.13 8.20
N VAL A 63 10.77 -23.28 7.97
CA VAL A 63 10.71 -22.19 7.01
C VAL A 63 11.75 -22.44 5.93
N PRO A 64 11.35 -22.58 4.65
CA PRO A 64 12.23 -22.97 3.56
C PRO A 64 12.98 -21.76 2.96
N ILE A 65 13.75 -21.08 3.82
CA ILE A 65 14.59 -19.93 3.47
C ILE A 65 15.93 -19.99 4.21
N SER A 66 16.95 -19.39 3.62
CA SER A 66 18.30 -19.22 4.22
C SER A 66 18.48 -17.85 4.89
N GLU A 67 17.72 -16.85 4.46
CA GLU A 67 17.76 -15.46 4.93
C GLU A 67 16.34 -14.90 5.05
N GLY A 68 16.17 -13.90 5.91
CA GLY A 68 14.87 -13.30 6.21
C GLY A 68 14.20 -13.98 7.40
N TYR A 69 12.87 -14.11 7.39
CA TYR A 69 12.13 -14.60 8.56
C TYR A 69 10.88 -15.38 8.18
N GLY A 70 10.40 -16.20 9.11
CA GLY A 70 9.08 -16.82 9.07
C GLY A 70 8.26 -16.46 10.30
N SER A 71 6.95 -16.49 10.19
CA SER A 71 6.04 -16.20 11.28
C SER A 71 4.77 -17.03 11.22
N VAL A 72 4.23 -17.32 12.41
CA VAL A 72 2.89 -17.89 12.59
C VAL A 72 2.05 -16.93 13.41
N GLY A 73 0.85 -16.61 12.91
CA GLY A 73 -0.18 -15.89 13.64
C GLY A 73 -1.21 -16.83 14.24
N MET A 74 -1.60 -16.57 15.49
CA MET A 74 -2.59 -17.36 16.23
C MET A 74 -4.05 -17.05 15.83
N GLY A 75 -4.26 -16.66 14.57
CA GLY A 75 -5.55 -16.32 14.00
C GLY A 75 -5.51 -16.26 12.47
N SER A 76 -6.67 -16.06 11.85
CA SER A 76 -6.82 -15.96 10.39
C SER A 76 -6.22 -14.70 9.77
N THR A 77 -5.89 -13.69 10.58
CA THR A 77 -5.33 -12.41 10.14
C THR A 77 -4.11 -12.04 10.99
N MET A 78 -3.26 -11.16 10.46
CA MET A 78 -2.11 -10.60 11.19
C MET A 78 -2.55 -9.66 12.32
N THR A 79 -3.62 -8.89 12.09
CA THR A 79 -4.06 -7.81 12.98
C THR A 79 -4.72 -8.36 14.25
N LYS A 80 -4.32 -7.83 15.41
CA LYS A 80 -4.83 -8.14 16.75
C LYS A 80 -4.60 -9.59 17.16
N LYS A 81 -3.66 -10.29 16.49
CA LYS A 81 -3.29 -11.67 16.80
C LYS A 81 -1.86 -11.74 17.33
N LEU A 82 -1.63 -12.70 18.23
CA LEU A 82 -0.29 -13.05 18.67
C LEU A 82 0.49 -13.67 17.50
N LEU A 83 1.69 -13.15 17.25
CA LEU A 83 2.58 -13.59 16.18
C LEU A 83 3.86 -14.14 16.82
N VAL A 84 4.23 -15.37 16.48
CA VAL A 84 5.57 -15.90 16.77
C VAL A 84 6.39 -15.72 15.50
N VAL A 85 7.48 -14.96 15.58
CA VAL A 85 8.39 -14.66 14.46
C VAL A 85 9.73 -15.28 14.76
N ALA A 86 10.33 -15.97 13.78
CA ALA A 86 11.65 -16.57 13.91
C ALA A 86 12.50 -16.35 12.65
N TRP A 87 13.82 -16.26 12.82
CA TRP A 87 14.78 -16.08 11.73
C TRP A 87 16.15 -16.69 12.04
N PRO A 88 16.93 -17.11 11.04
CA PRO A 88 18.28 -17.58 11.23
C PRO A 88 19.26 -16.39 11.39
N ASN A 89 20.19 -16.50 12.33
CA ASN A 89 21.34 -15.60 12.46
C ASN A 89 22.53 -16.35 13.09
N ASP A 90 23.69 -16.30 12.44
CA ASP A 90 24.93 -16.92 12.90
C ASP A 90 24.78 -18.40 13.35
N GLY A 91 24.05 -19.19 12.57
CA GLY A 91 23.80 -20.62 12.83
C GLY A 91 22.82 -20.91 13.96
N LYS A 92 22.20 -19.88 14.56
CA LYS A 92 21.13 -19.99 15.55
C LYS A 92 19.80 -19.52 14.95
N VAL A 93 18.71 -19.89 15.59
CA VAL A 93 17.39 -19.28 15.31
C VAL A 93 17.09 -18.28 16.41
N LEU A 94 16.81 -17.04 16.04
CA LEU A 94 16.33 -16.00 16.93
C LEU A 94 14.81 -15.88 16.79
N THR A 95 14.15 -15.35 17.82
CA THR A 95 12.69 -15.26 17.89
C THR A 95 12.23 -13.94 18.51
N SER A 96 11.03 -13.52 18.14
CA SER A 96 10.33 -12.37 18.68
C SER A 96 8.84 -12.67 18.71
N VAL A 97 8.20 -12.47 19.86
CA VAL A 97 6.74 -12.50 19.96
C VAL A 97 6.23 -11.10 19.69
N ARG A 98 5.27 -10.99 18.78
CA ARG A 98 4.78 -9.71 18.29
C ARG A 98 3.27 -9.67 18.22
N GLN A 99 2.73 -8.46 18.19
CA GLN A 99 1.32 -8.21 17.93
C GLN A 99 1.16 -6.98 17.04
N ALA A 100 0.36 -7.11 15.98
CA ALA A 100 0.09 -6.03 15.06
C ALA A 100 -1.25 -5.37 15.39
N ASP A 101 -1.31 -4.06 15.58
CA ASP A 101 -2.60 -3.36 15.75
C ASP A 101 -3.31 -3.11 14.41
N GLY A 102 -2.55 -3.19 13.30
CA GLY A 102 -3.03 -3.05 11.92
C GLY A 102 -2.10 -3.72 10.93
N TYR A 103 -2.26 -3.43 9.64
CA TYR A 103 -1.35 -3.91 8.58
C TYR A 103 -0.07 -3.06 8.54
N THR A 104 0.71 -3.14 9.62
CA THR A 104 1.95 -2.38 9.89
C THR A 104 3.06 -3.31 10.35
N ASN A 105 4.26 -2.76 10.58
CA ASN A 105 5.27 -3.49 11.35
C ASN A 105 4.68 -3.86 12.72
N PRO A 106 4.67 -5.14 13.11
CA PRO A 106 4.13 -5.55 14.40
C PRO A 106 5.14 -5.20 15.50
N ALA A 107 4.63 -4.64 16.61
CA ALA A 107 5.45 -4.32 17.77
C ALA A 107 5.80 -5.62 18.54
N VAL A 108 6.88 -5.60 19.32
CA VAL A 108 7.14 -6.64 20.32
C VAL A 108 5.96 -6.69 21.28
N LEU A 109 5.50 -7.91 21.59
CA LEU A 109 4.38 -8.14 22.49
C LEU A 109 4.71 -7.59 23.88
N ASP A 110 3.84 -6.75 24.41
CA ASP A 110 3.91 -6.20 25.76
C ASP A 110 2.96 -6.98 26.69
N ASP A 111 3.30 -8.25 26.92
CA ASP A 111 2.55 -9.18 27.78
C ASP A 111 3.54 -10.13 28.46
N ASP A 112 3.76 -9.92 29.76
CA ASP A 112 4.70 -10.70 30.57
C ASP A 112 4.21 -12.12 30.91
N THR A 113 2.95 -12.42 30.60
CA THR A 113 2.37 -13.75 30.79
C THR A 113 2.68 -14.69 29.63
N VAL A 114 3.24 -14.19 28.52
CA VAL A 114 3.62 -14.97 27.34
C VAL A 114 5.13 -15.20 27.33
N SER A 115 5.54 -16.46 27.13
CA SER A 115 6.95 -16.82 26.99
C SER A 115 7.18 -17.84 25.88
N ILE A 116 8.29 -17.66 25.14
CA ILE A 116 8.76 -18.61 24.12
C ILE A 116 10.06 -19.23 24.61
N LYS A 117 10.05 -20.54 24.85
CA LYS A 117 11.21 -21.30 25.30
C LYS A 117 11.66 -22.27 24.20
N PRO A 118 12.85 -22.07 23.61
CA PRO A 118 13.35 -22.96 22.57
C PRO A 118 13.54 -24.39 23.09
N ILE A 119 13.17 -25.36 22.25
CA ILE A 119 13.56 -26.77 22.37
C ILE A 119 14.75 -26.96 21.42
N GLU A 120 15.96 -26.84 21.97
CA GLU A 120 17.22 -26.85 21.21
C GLU A 120 17.36 -28.08 20.30
N LYS A 121 16.95 -29.25 20.81
CA LYS A 121 17.02 -30.50 20.05
C LYS A 121 16.16 -30.48 18.77
N GLY A 122 15.11 -29.65 18.72
CA GLY A 122 14.24 -29.49 17.56
C GLY A 122 14.50 -28.20 16.78
N THR A 123 15.58 -27.48 17.07
CA THR A 123 15.90 -26.20 16.43
C THR A 123 17.18 -26.35 15.58
N LYS A 124 17.12 -25.96 14.32
CA LYS A 124 18.23 -26.14 13.36
C LYS A 124 18.23 -25.08 12.28
N VAL A 125 19.43 -24.67 11.86
CA VAL A 125 19.66 -23.84 10.68
C VAL A 125 20.36 -24.70 9.63
N GLY A 126 19.70 -24.91 8.50
CA GLY A 126 20.23 -25.60 7.33
C GLY A 126 20.66 -24.62 6.23
N THR A 127 21.03 -25.16 5.07
CA THR A 127 21.45 -24.35 3.90
C THR A 127 20.30 -23.56 3.27
N ASP A 128 19.13 -24.18 3.18
CA ASP A 128 17.96 -23.64 2.46
C ASP A 128 16.70 -23.60 3.32
N SER A 129 16.82 -23.87 4.62
CA SER A 129 15.71 -23.85 5.56
C SER A 129 16.20 -23.72 7.00
N PHE A 130 15.33 -23.27 7.89
CA PHE A 130 15.51 -23.42 9.34
C PHE A 130 14.25 -24.01 9.98
N THR A 131 14.44 -24.74 11.08
CA THR A 131 13.36 -25.25 11.93
C THR A 131 13.49 -24.63 13.30
N PHE A 132 12.37 -24.16 13.85
CA PHE A 132 12.27 -23.63 15.20
C PHE A 132 11.23 -24.43 15.97
N THR A 133 11.66 -25.14 17.01
CA THR A 133 10.76 -25.84 17.93
C THR A 133 10.78 -25.13 19.28
N PHE A 134 9.61 -24.85 19.84
CA PHE A 134 9.48 -24.05 21.05
C PHE A 134 8.27 -24.46 21.89
N LEU A 135 8.39 -24.28 23.20
CA LEU A 135 7.25 -24.22 24.11
C LEU A 135 6.74 -22.77 24.16
N CYS A 136 5.44 -22.60 23.98
CA CYS A 136 4.72 -21.32 24.07
C CYS A 136 3.89 -21.34 25.35
N GLU A 137 4.41 -20.73 26.42
CA GLU A 137 3.70 -20.59 27.69
C GLU A 137 2.79 -19.37 27.64
N GLY A 138 1.55 -19.49 28.13
CA GLY A 138 0.59 -18.37 28.21
C GLY A 138 0.01 -17.92 26.85
N CYS A 139 0.29 -18.64 25.77
CA CYS A 139 -0.05 -18.23 24.41
C CYS A 139 -1.50 -18.52 24.00
N ILE A 140 -2.25 -19.37 24.70
CA ILE A 140 -3.67 -19.63 24.43
C ILE A 140 -4.50 -18.72 25.33
N LYS A 141 -5.15 -17.73 24.72
CA LYS A 141 -5.87 -16.64 25.37
C LYS A 141 -7.38 -16.71 25.14
N THR A 142 -8.14 -16.08 26.03
CA THR A 142 -9.60 -15.96 25.94
C THR A 142 -10.09 -14.62 25.39
N ASP A 143 -9.19 -13.65 25.23
CA ASP A 143 -9.45 -12.30 24.75
C ASP A 143 -9.60 -12.19 23.22
N GLY A 144 -9.43 -13.31 22.50
CA GLY A 144 -9.53 -13.39 21.05
C GLY A 144 -8.25 -13.01 20.31
N THR A 145 -7.12 -12.81 20.99
CA THR A 145 -5.79 -12.65 20.34
C THR A 145 -5.28 -13.96 19.75
N THR A 146 -5.78 -15.10 20.23
CA THR A 146 -5.44 -16.45 19.74
C THR A 146 -6.69 -17.30 19.49
N PHE A 147 -6.49 -18.55 19.06
CA PHE A 147 -7.52 -19.59 19.14
C PHE A 147 -7.85 -19.92 20.60
N LYS A 148 -9.02 -20.54 20.84
CA LYS A 148 -9.47 -20.91 22.18
C LYS A 148 -9.05 -22.34 22.51
N ALA A 149 -8.77 -22.60 23.79
CA ALA A 149 -8.43 -23.94 24.28
C ALA A 149 -9.49 -25.02 23.96
N ALA A 150 -10.77 -24.63 23.87
CA ALA A 150 -11.88 -25.53 23.55
C ALA A 150 -12.12 -25.72 22.05
N ASP A 151 -11.41 -25.00 21.17
CA ASP A 151 -11.57 -25.15 19.74
C ASP A 151 -11.07 -26.53 19.31
N THR A 152 -11.89 -27.25 18.52
CA THR A 152 -11.48 -28.51 17.89
C THR A 152 -10.68 -28.28 16.61
N ASN A 153 -10.75 -27.06 16.07
CA ASN A 153 -9.97 -26.60 14.93
C ASN A 153 -9.52 -25.17 15.19
N ALA A 154 -8.21 -24.93 15.28
CA ALA A 154 -7.66 -23.58 15.33
C ALA A 154 -7.49 -23.03 13.92
N VAL A 155 -7.93 -21.79 13.70
CA VAL A 155 -7.61 -21.04 12.48
C VAL A 155 -6.36 -20.22 12.74
N LEU A 156 -5.31 -20.50 11.97
CA LEU A 156 -3.99 -19.89 12.09
C LEU A 156 -3.59 -19.21 10.78
N SER A 157 -2.48 -18.48 10.81
CA SER A 157 -1.88 -17.90 9.61
C SER A 157 -0.37 -18.04 9.62
N PHE A 158 0.25 -17.99 8.45
CA PHE A 158 1.70 -17.91 8.30
C PHE A 158 2.09 -16.73 7.42
N ALA A 159 3.33 -16.29 7.57
CA ALA A 159 3.97 -15.28 6.73
C ALA A 159 5.48 -15.53 6.64
N MET A 160 6.12 -15.20 5.53
CA MET A 160 7.56 -15.32 5.36
C MET A 160 8.14 -14.27 4.42
N SER A 161 9.38 -13.88 4.70
CA SER A 161 10.20 -13.03 3.85
C SER A 161 11.54 -13.70 3.58
N THR A 162 12.02 -13.61 2.34
CA THR A 162 13.37 -14.01 1.93
C THR A 162 14.38 -12.86 2.00
N THR A 163 13.93 -11.66 2.38
CA THR A 163 14.82 -10.49 2.50
C THR A 163 15.42 -10.48 3.89
N ALA A 164 16.75 -10.41 4.00
CA ALA A 164 17.44 -10.27 5.27
C ALA A 164 16.90 -9.06 6.08
N LEU A 165 16.86 -9.21 7.41
CA LEU A 165 16.53 -8.11 8.31
C LEU A 165 17.69 -7.12 8.37
N ASP A 166 17.38 -5.83 8.51
CA ASP A 166 18.40 -4.76 8.56
C ASP A 166 19.37 -4.95 9.74
N ASP A 167 18.84 -5.36 10.90
CA ASP A 167 19.61 -5.81 12.06
C ASP A 167 18.99 -7.12 12.58
N PRO A 168 19.53 -8.29 12.22
CA PRO A 168 19.01 -9.57 12.68
C PRO A 168 19.30 -9.83 14.15
N THR A 169 20.09 -9.00 14.84
CA THR A 169 20.37 -9.16 16.28
C THR A 169 19.38 -8.42 17.17
N ASP A 170 18.61 -7.48 16.62
CA ASP A 170 17.58 -6.72 17.33
C ASP A 170 16.21 -7.41 17.22
N SER A 171 15.75 -8.03 18.31
CA SER A 171 14.44 -8.68 18.35
C SER A 171 13.26 -7.71 18.24
N ALA A 172 13.50 -6.41 18.46
CA ALA A 172 12.54 -5.32 18.26
C ALA A 172 12.67 -4.65 16.89
N GLY A 173 13.65 -5.07 16.08
CA GLY A 173 13.92 -4.52 14.75
C GLY A 173 12.71 -4.59 13.81
N ALA A 174 12.65 -3.69 12.83
CA ALA A 174 11.58 -3.67 11.85
C ALA A 174 11.62 -4.93 10.97
N LEU A 175 10.49 -5.63 10.84
CA LEU A 175 10.35 -6.69 9.85
C LEU A 175 10.09 -6.08 8.48
N ASN A 176 10.84 -6.48 7.45
CA ASN A 176 10.52 -6.13 6.07
C ASN A 176 9.23 -6.85 5.61
N TYR A 177 8.65 -6.45 4.47
CA TYR A 177 7.37 -7.04 4.03
C TYR A 177 7.51 -8.53 3.69
N HIS A 178 6.59 -9.36 4.18
CA HIS A 178 6.57 -10.82 4.00
C HIS A 178 6.06 -11.25 2.60
N GLY A 179 6.76 -10.83 1.54
CA GLY A 179 6.38 -11.08 0.16
C GLY A 179 6.60 -12.51 -0.34
N ALA A 180 7.36 -13.34 0.40
CA ALA A 180 7.73 -14.69 -0.05
C ALA A 180 6.63 -15.74 0.16
N GLY A 181 5.65 -15.45 1.01
CA GLY A 181 4.48 -16.30 1.21
C GLY A 181 3.69 -15.89 2.44
N PHE A 182 2.37 -15.97 2.36
CA PHE A 182 1.48 -15.81 3.51
C PHE A 182 0.12 -16.44 3.23
N GLY A 183 -0.59 -16.83 4.29
CA GLY A 183 -1.91 -17.44 4.15
C GLY A 183 -2.51 -17.86 5.48
N GLY A 184 -3.81 -18.12 5.48
CA GLY A 184 -4.56 -18.66 6.62
C GLY A 184 -4.91 -20.12 6.38
N TYR A 185 -4.93 -20.92 7.44
CA TYR A 185 -5.22 -22.36 7.41
C TYR A 185 -5.92 -22.81 8.69
N SER A 186 -6.56 -23.97 8.63
CA SER A 186 -7.15 -24.65 9.80
C SER A 186 -6.21 -25.75 10.26
N LEU A 187 -6.11 -25.97 11.56
CA LEU A 187 -5.32 -27.02 12.19
C LEU A 187 -6.20 -27.77 13.20
N ASP A 188 -6.24 -29.10 13.12
CA ASP A 188 -7.05 -29.94 14.01
C ASP A 188 -6.42 -30.01 15.41
N THR A 189 -6.86 -29.13 16.29
CA THR A 189 -6.37 -29.04 17.66
C THR A 189 -6.87 -30.17 18.55
N ALA A 190 -7.91 -30.90 18.15
CA ALA A 190 -8.31 -32.11 18.86
C ALA A 190 -7.30 -33.24 18.63
N ALA A 191 -6.83 -33.42 17.39
CA ALA A 191 -5.80 -34.39 17.04
C ALA A 191 -4.40 -34.02 17.60
N ALA A 192 -4.16 -32.75 17.92
CA ALA A 192 -2.89 -32.28 18.49
C ALA A 192 -2.69 -32.64 19.98
N GLN A 193 -3.72 -33.14 20.67
CA GLN A 193 -3.68 -33.39 22.12
C GLN A 193 -2.92 -34.67 22.47
N SER A 194 -1.97 -34.59 23.41
CA SER A 194 -1.15 -35.71 23.85
C SER A 194 -1.02 -35.80 25.37
N ALA A 195 -0.93 -37.03 25.87
CA ALA A 195 -0.58 -37.31 27.27
C ALA A 195 0.92 -37.07 27.55
N ASP A 196 1.75 -37.09 26.50
CA ASP A 196 3.21 -36.90 26.60
C ASP A 196 3.63 -35.42 26.60
N PHE A 197 2.68 -34.49 26.47
CA PHE A 197 2.94 -33.05 26.39
C PHE A 197 3.86 -32.55 27.50
N GLU A 198 3.57 -32.90 28.76
CA GLU A 198 4.38 -32.49 29.92
C GLU A 198 5.81 -33.05 29.89
N THR A 199 6.01 -34.21 29.27
CA THR A 199 7.33 -34.79 29.06
C THR A 199 8.09 -34.01 28.00
N TRP A 200 7.42 -33.64 26.91
CA TRP A 200 8.00 -32.87 25.82
C TRP A 200 8.30 -31.42 26.22
N ALA A 201 7.43 -30.78 27.01
CA ALA A 201 7.60 -29.41 27.47
C ALA A 201 8.90 -29.23 28.30
N LYS A 202 9.30 -30.26 29.06
CA LYS A 202 10.58 -30.29 29.81
C LYS A 202 11.83 -30.29 28.96
N LEU A 203 11.71 -30.51 27.64
CA LEU A 203 12.83 -30.35 26.70
C LEU A 203 13.12 -28.87 26.39
N ALA A 204 12.20 -27.97 26.72
CA ALA A 204 12.38 -26.55 26.55
C ALA A 204 13.40 -26.03 27.56
N SER A 205 14.25 -25.12 27.10
CA SER A 205 15.26 -24.48 27.95
C SER A 205 14.87 -23.03 28.23
N ASP A 206 15.20 -22.56 29.44
CA ASP A 206 15.16 -21.12 29.77
C ASP A 206 16.33 -20.36 29.12
N ALA A 207 17.10 -21.00 28.23
CA ALA A 207 18.13 -20.33 27.46
C ALA A 207 17.44 -19.24 26.63
N THR A 208 17.60 -18.00 27.07
CA THR A 208 17.22 -16.83 26.29
C THR A 208 18.01 -16.90 24.99
N THR A 209 17.34 -17.22 23.90
CA THR A 209 17.79 -16.75 22.59
C THR A 209 17.95 -15.24 22.74
N PRO A 210 19.11 -14.64 22.40
CA PRO A 210 19.32 -13.22 22.61
C PRO A 210 18.22 -12.45 21.89
N GLY A 211 17.27 -11.90 22.65
CA GLY A 211 16.05 -11.31 22.09
C GLY A 211 14.81 -11.24 23.00
N THR A 212 14.72 -12.01 24.09
CA THR A 212 13.49 -12.10 24.92
C THR A 212 13.53 -11.39 26.29
N SER A 213 14.39 -10.40 26.53
CA SER A 213 14.26 -9.57 27.75
C SER A 213 13.33 -8.37 27.53
N PRO A 214 12.24 -8.23 28.32
CA PRO A 214 11.56 -6.96 28.48
C PRO A 214 12.41 -6.07 29.39
N GLY A 215 12.94 -4.98 28.85
CA GLY A 215 13.60 -3.94 29.64
C GLY A 215 15.02 -4.27 30.09
N GLY A 216 16.00 -4.08 29.21
CA GLY A 216 17.41 -4.14 29.61
C GLY A 216 18.35 -4.26 28.42
N SER A 217 18.54 -3.17 27.69
CA SER A 217 19.65 -3.06 26.73
C SER A 217 20.97 -3.27 27.48
N THR A 218 21.58 -4.45 27.34
CA THR A 218 23.03 -4.55 27.53
C THR A 218 23.64 -3.81 26.34
N GLY A 219 23.92 -2.53 26.57
CA GLY A 219 24.40 -1.61 25.57
C GLY A 219 25.62 -2.16 24.84
N SER A 220 25.41 -2.58 23.60
CA SER A 220 26.41 -2.32 22.57
C SER A 220 26.64 -0.80 22.61
N ASN A 221 27.89 -0.43 22.89
CA ASN A 221 28.31 0.96 23.03
C ASN A 221 27.84 1.72 21.77
N PRO A 222 26.84 2.60 21.85
CA PRO A 222 26.13 2.98 20.65
C PRO A 222 26.91 4.11 19.97
N GLY A 223 27.45 3.82 18.79
CA GLY A 223 28.32 4.72 18.04
C GLY A 223 27.72 6.13 17.89
N ASN A 224 28.56 7.15 18.07
CA ASN A 224 28.18 8.54 17.80
C ASN A 224 27.79 8.71 16.33
N PHE A 225 26.64 9.34 16.06
CA PHE A 225 26.30 9.77 14.71
C PHE A 225 27.20 10.94 14.29
N THR A 226 27.84 10.82 13.13
CA THR A 226 28.56 11.96 12.53
C THR A 226 27.59 12.74 11.66
N THR A 227 27.45 14.05 11.91
CA THR A 227 26.61 14.94 11.10
C THR A 227 27.48 15.85 10.26
N ILE A 228 27.29 15.82 8.94
CA ILE A 228 27.98 16.71 7.98
C ILE A 228 27.01 17.74 7.42
N VAL A 229 27.53 18.88 6.95
CA VAL A 229 26.71 19.91 6.28
C VAL A 229 27.02 19.89 4.80
N SER A 230 25.97 19.85 3.97
CA SER A 230 26.08 19.94 2.52
C SER A 230 26.50 21.34 2.07
N ASN A 231 27.36 21.41 1.05
CA ASN A 231 27.72 22.67 0.40
C ASN A 231 26.63 23.19 -0.56
N ALA A 232 25.63 22.36 -0.89
CA ALA A 232 24.55 22.73 -1.79
C ALA A 232 23.35 23.29 -1.01
N THR A 233 22.76 24.37 -1.52
CA THR A 233 21.55 25.00 -0.97
C THR A 233 20.48 25.21 -2.05
N TYR A 234 19.22 25.23 -1.63
CA TYR A 234 18.07 25.29 -2.54
C TYR A 234 17.05 26.34 -2.08
N ASP A 235 16.32 26.92 -3.03
CA ASP A 235 15.18 27.80 -2.73
C ASP A 235 14.03 26.97 -2.16
N TYR A 236 13.78 25.78 -2.71
CA TYR A 236 12.81 24.84 -2.18
C TYR A 236 13.41 23.45 -1.98
N ILE A 237 13.11 22.82 -0.84
CA ILE A 237 13.32 21.39 -0.64
C ILE A 237 11.96 20.74 -0.46
N VAL A 238 11.61 19.83 -1.37
CA VAL A 238 10.39 19.02 -1.32
C VAL A 238 10.74 17.64 -0.79
N VAL A 239 10.04 17.21 0.26
CA VAL A 239 10.31 15.94 0.97
C VAL A 239 9.20 14.94 0.67
N GLY A 240 9.52 13.91 -0.12
CA GLY A 240 8.61 12.85 -0.55
C GLY A 240 8.33 12.94 -2.05
N GLY A 241 8.74 11.93 -2.80
CA GLY A 241 8.53 11.79 -4.25
C GLY A 241 7.19 11.14 -4.60
N GLY A 242 6.16 11.32 -3.77
CA GLY A 242 4.80 10.84 -4.04
C GLY A 242 4.05 11.70 -5.08
N THR A 243 2.76 11.44 -5.28
CA THR A 243 1.94 12.19 -6.25
C THR A 243 1.96 13.69 -6.03
N ALA A 244 1.74 14.13 -4.79
CA ALA A 244 1.72 15.55 -4.44
C ALA A 244 3.11 16.20 -4.55
N GLY A 245 4.16 15.54 -4.03
CA GLY A 245 5.51 16.08 -4.05
C GLY A 245 6.08 16.25 -5.46
N LEU A 246 5.79 15.32 -6.37
CA LEU A 246 6.19 15.43 -7.78
C LEU A 246 5.51 16.60 -8.49
N ILE A 247 4.21 16.79 -8.27
CA ILE A 247 3.45 17.92 -8.83
C ILE A 247 4.02 19.24 -8.29
N VAL A 248 4.13 19.38 -6.96
CA VAL A 248 4.63 20.61 -6.34
C VAL A 248 6.05 20.93 -6.79
N ALA A 249 6.93 19.93 -6.85
CA ALA A 249 8.31 20.15 -7.28
C ALA A 249 8.40 20.65 -8.74
N GLU A 250 7.58 20.11 -9.65
CA GLU A 250 7.48 20.59 -11.03
C GLU A 250 7.01 22.04 -11.07
N ARG A 251 5.91 22.38 -10.39
CA ARG A 251 5.37 23.74 -10.34
C ARG A 251 6.34 24.75 -9.73
N LEU A 252 7.05 24.36 -8.68
CA LEU A 252 8.04 25.24 -8.05
C LEU A 252 9.23 25.50 -8.98
N VAL A 253 9.70 24.51 -9.75
CA VAL A 253 10.85 24.74 -10.65
C VAL A 253 10.47 25.55 -11.91
N GLU A 254 9.20 25.55 -12.31
CA GLU A 254 8.68 26.46 -13.37
C GLU A 254 8.94 27.93 -13.03
N SER A 255 8.93 28.29 -11.73
CA SER A 255 9.25 29.64 -11.23
C SER A 255 10.74 30.02 -11.32
N LYS A 256 11.58 29.15 -11.92
CA LYS A 256 13.05 29.28 -12.05
C LYS A 256 13.82 29.21 -10.73
N LYS A 257 13.15 28.87 -9.65
CA LYS A 257 13.76 28.60 -8.34
C LYS A 257 14.50 27.27 -8.35
N SER A 258 15.52 27.13 -7.51
CA SER A 258 16.25 25.87 -7.33
C SER A 258 15.48 24.93 -6.41
N VAL A 259 15.18 23.73 -6.89
CA VAL A 259 14.31 22.75 -6.22
C VAL A 259 15.04 21.43 -6.04
N LEU A 260 15.12 20.95 -4.80
CA LEU A 260 15.55 19.60 -4.46
C LEU A 260 14.35 18.76 -4.07
N LEU A 261 14.10 17.67 -4.79
CA LEU A 261 13.14 16.64 -4.41
C LEU A 261 13.87 15.44 -3.79
N LEU A 262 13.50 15.10 -2.56
CA LEU A 262 14.05 13.97 -1.81
C LEU A 262 13.02 12.84 -1.74
N GLU A 263 13.42 11.61 -2.09
CA GLU A 263 12.61 10.41 -1.96
C GLU A 263 13.39 9.35 -1.18
N GLN A 264 12.75 8.73 -0.19
CA GLN A 264 13.40 7.71 0.64
C GLN A 264 13.61 6.39 -0.10
N GLY A 265 12.76 6.09 -1.08
CA GLY A 265 12.76 4.86 -1.85
C GLY A 265 13.56 4.93 -3.15
N LYS A 266 13.50 3.79 -3.86
CA LYS A 266 14.16 3.57 -5.16
C LYS A 266 13.36 4.19 -6.31
N ALA A 267 13.94 4.15 -7.51
CA ALA A 267 13.18 4.42 -8.74
C ALA A 267 12.12 3.34 -8.97
N SER A 268 10.97 3.71 -9.52
CA SER A 268 9.83 2.81 -9.75
C SER A 268 9.78 2.28 -11.17
N PHE A 269 9.41 3.13 -12.12
CA PHE A 269 9.24 2.77 -13.53
C PHE A 269 10.57 2.61 -14.25
N TYR A 270 10.60 1.80 -15.30
CA TYR A 270 11.81 1.53 -16.07
C TYR A 270 12.46 2.83 -16.58
N GLU A 271 11.66 3.74 -17.13
CA GLU A 271 12.09 5.04 -17.65
C GLU A 271 12.66 5.97 -16.57
N SER A 272 12.19 5.82 -15.33
CA SER A 272 12.69 6.58 -14.17
C SER A 272 13.95 5.95 -13.54
N GLY A 273 14.44 4.84 -14.10
CA GLY A 273 15.61 4.10 -13.62
C GLY A 273 15.28 2.86 -12.77
N GLY A 274 14.01 2.47 -12.66
CA GLY A 274 13.58 1.27 -11.93
C GLY A 274 14.03 -0.01 -12.65
N ARG A 275 14.38 -1.04 -11.88
CA ARG A 275 14.96 -2.29 -12.42
C ARG A 275 14.33 -3.57 -11.88
N SER A 276 13.20 -3.47 -11.18
CA SER A 276 12.38 -4.63 -10.78
C SER A 276 11.55 -5.10 -11.97
N THR A 277 12.24 -5.54 -13.03
CA THR A 277 11.66 -5.90 -14.33
C THR A 277 10.86 -7.20 -14.27
N MET A 278 9.97 -7.39 -15.24
CA MET A 278 9.21 -8.63 -15.37
C MET A 278 10.09 -9.72 -15.99
N ASP A 279 9.94 -10.98 -15.57
CA ASP A 279 10.73 -12.10 -16.12
C ASP A 279 10.54 -12.29 -17.64
N TRP A 280 9.40 -11.83 -18.16
CA TRP A 280 9.03 -11.89 -19.58
C TRP A 280 9.30 -10.59 -20.34
N ASN A 281 9.75 -9.51 -19.69
CA ASN A 281 10.04 -8.23 -20.32
C ASN A 281 11.01 -7.37 -19.49
N ASP A 282 12.17 -7.06 -20.06
CA ASP A 282 13.27 -6.31 -19.46
C ASP A 282 13.20 -4.78 -19.70
N THR A 283 12.13 -4.29 -20.33
CA THR A 283 11.88 -2.87 -20.63
C THR A 283 10.73 -2.26 -19.81
N VAL A 284 10.05 -3.07 -18.99
CA VAL A 284 9.02 -2.64 -18.04
C VAL A 284 9.27 -3.25 -16.68
N THR A 285 8.93 -2.51 -15.62
CA THR A 285 8.92 -3.01 -14.25
C THR A 285 7.58 -3.61 -13.86
N GLN A 286 7.56 -4.36 -12.76
CA GLN A 286 6.31 -4.80 -12.14
C GLN A 286 5.35 -3.64 -11.79
N TYR A 287 5.85 -2.41 -11.65
CA TYR A 287 5.04 -1.23 -11.36
C TYR A 287 4.45 -0.59 -12.63
N ASP A 288 5.11 -0.77 -13.78
CA ASP A 288 4.67 -0.24 -15.07
C ASP A 288 3.41 -0.95 -15.58
N VAL A 289 3.32 -2.27 -15.37
CA VAL A 289 2.27 -3.14 -15.91
C VAL A 289 0.97 -2.98 -15.10
N PRO A 290 -0.12 -2.42 -15.68
CA PRO A 290 -1.37 -2.16 -14.95
C PRO A 290 -1.95 -3.40 -14.24
N SER A 291 -1.93 -4.56 -14.89
CA SER A 291 -2.50 -5.78 -14.31
C SER A 291 -1.77 -6.30 -13.08
N MET A 292 -0.51 -5.91 -12.88
CA MET A 292 0.29 -6.32 -11.72
C MET A 292 -0.15 -5.66 -10.42
N ALA A 293 -1.00 -4.63 -10.45
CA ALA A 293 -1.39 -3.85 -9.27
C ALA A 293 -1.89 -4.69 -8.07
N TYR A 294 -2.56 -5.82 -8.33
CA TYR A 294 -3.04 -6.72 -7.28
C TYR A 294 -2.02 -7.76 -6.83
N TYR A 295 -0.92 -7.92 -7.56
CA TYR A 295 0.10 -8.94 -7.38
C TYR A 295 1.42 -8.37 -6.84
N LEU A 296 1.51 -7.05 -6.65
CA LEU A 296 2.71 -6.39 -6.13
C LEU A 296 3.11 -6.83 -4.72
N THR A 297 2.16 -7.29 -3.90
CA THR A 297 2.44 -7.81 -2.55
C THR A 297 3.13 -9.17 -2.56
N THR A 298 3.12 -9.89 -3.67
CA THR A 298 3.77 -11.20 -3.84
C THR A 298 4.74 -11.19 -5.02
N ALA A 299 5.08 -10.00 -5.52
CA ALA A 299 6.04 -9.85 -6.59
C ALA A 299 7.45 -10.08 -6.06
N LYS A 300 8.41 -10.27 -6.98
CA LYS A 300 9.80 -10.57 -6.66
C LYS A 300 10.45 -9.50 -5.77
N ASP A 301 10.10 -8.24 -5.98
CA ASP A 301 10.57 -7.12 -5.17
C ASP A 301 9.41 -6.49 -4.40
N THR A 302 9.45 -6.56 -3.08
CA THR A 302 8.45 -5.92 -2.19
C THR A 302 9.05 -4.77 -1.38
N SER A 303 10.26 -4.31 -1.72
CA SER A 303 10.93 -3.21 -1.00
C SER A 303 10.27 -1.83 -1.19
N ALA A 304 9.23 -1.75 -2.03
CA ALA A 304 8.43 -0.54 -2.22
C ALA A 304 7.48 -0.23 -1.06
N TYR A 305 7.25 -1.14 -0.10
CA TYR A 305 6.38 -0.88 1.04
C TYR A 305 7.15 -0.27 2.21
N CYS A 306 6.59 0.79 2.79
CA CYS A 306 7.15 1.42 3.98
C CYS A 306 7.12 0.48 5.19
N THR A 307 8.20 0.49 5.97
CA THR A 307 8.35 -0.35 7.17
C THR A 307 8.06 0.38 8.47
N ASP A 308 7.85 1.69 8.43
CA ASP A 308 7.79 2.58 9.60
C ASP A 308 6.55 3.49 9.63
N THR A 309 5.49 3.08 8.94
CA THR A 309 4.20 3.78 8.86
C THR A 309 3.07 3.05 9.58
N ALA A 310 2.10 3.82 10.08
CA ALA A 310 0.91 3.36 10.80
C ALA A 310 -0.08 2.53 9.96
N SER A 311 0.18 2.38 8.66
CA SER A 311 -0.47 1.43 7.77
C SER A 311 0.37 1.24 6.51
N MET A 312 -0.15 0.49 5.54
CA MET A 312 0.49 0.27 4.25
C MET A 312 0.66 1.59 3.48
N ALA A 313 1.90 1.90 3.10
CA ALA A 313 2.26 3.05 2.28
C ALA A 313 3.40 2.70 1.31
N GLY A 314 3.50 3.43 0.20
CA GLY A 314 4.59 3.27 -0.77
C GLY A 314 5.81 4.12 -0.44
N CYS A 315 6.96 3.48 -0.31
CA CYS A 315 8.30 4.05 -0.10
C CYS A 315 9.15 3.83 -1.35
N ILE A 316 8.76 4.48 -2.44
CA ILE A 316 9.35 4.38 -3.78
C ILE A 316 9.01 5.65 -4.55
N LEU A 317 9.77 6.00 -5.60
CA LEU A 317 9.43 7.14 -6.45
C LEU A 317 8.02 7.00 -7.05
N GLY A 318 7.16 7.99 -6.78
CA GLY A 318 5.71 7.97 -7.05
C GLY A 318 4.85 7.58 -5.83
N GLY A 319 5.47 7.11 -4.75
CA GLY A 319 4.81 6.74 -3.50
C GLY A 319 3.72 5.69 -3.70
N SER A 320 2.59 5.85 -3.01
CA SER A 320 1.49 4.89 -3.11
C SER A 320 0.85 4.79 -4.51
N SER A 321 1.03 5.77 -5.41
CA SER A 321 0.39 5.71 -6.74
C SER A 321 1.01 4.68 -7.69
N VAL A 322 2.23 4.21 -7.39
CA VAL A 322 2.87 3.15 -8.20
C VAL A 322 2.58 1.75 -7.68
N ILE A 323 2.07 1.63 -6.45
CA ILE A 323 1.66 0.36 -5.84
C ILE A 323 0.14 0.17 -5.70
N ASN A 324 -0.66 1.18 -6.05
CA ASN A 324 -2.12 1.11 -5.97
C ASN A 324 -2.77 0.45 -7.20
N ALA A 325 -4.10 0.32 -7.18
CA ALA A 325 -4.91 -0.20 -8.29
C ALA A 325 -5.31 0.85 -9.36
N MET A 326 -4.61 1.99 -9.42
CA MET A 326 -4.74 3.07 -10.42
C MET A 326 -6.11 3.76 -10.50
N MET A 327 -7.03 3.52 -9.57
CA MET A 327 -8.37 4.11 -9.65
C MET A 327 -8.30 5.65 -9.65
N PHE A 328 -8.74 6.28 -10.74
CA PHE A 328 -8.64 7.71 -10.99
C PHE A 328 -10.02 8.35 -10.95
N VAL A 329 -10.62 8.33 -9.77
CA VAL A 329 -11.95 8.94 -9.55
C VAL A 329 -11.76 10.44 -9.41
N ARG A 330 -12.08 11.19 -10.47
CA ARG A 330 -12.07 12.66 -10.43
C ARG A 330 -13.06 13.14 -9.35
N PRO A 331 -12.66 14.06 -8.44
CA PRO A 331 -13.53 14.59 -7.41
C PRO A 331 -14.76 15.27 -8.00
N GLN A 332 -15.88 15.19 -7.30
CA GLN A 332 -17.06 16.01 -7.57
C GLN A 332 -17.00 17.31 -6.75
N PRO A 333 -17.76 18.37 -7.11
CA PRO A 333 -17.72 19.63 -6.37
C PRO A 333 -17.93 19.47 -4.85
N ALA A 334 -18.85 18.60 -4.44
CA ALA A 334 -19.12 18.31 -3.02
C ALA A 334 -17.87 17.89 -2.21
N ASP A 335 -16.90 17.22 -2.84
CA ASP A 335 -15.67 16.77 -2.17
C ASP A 335 -14.78 17.95 -1.72
N PHE A 336 -14.93 19.12 -2.35
CA PHE A 336 -14.30 20.38 -1.95
C PHE A 336 -15.29 21.34 -1.25
N ASP A 337 -16.53 21.38 -1.69
CA ASP A 337 -17.50 22.38 -1.23
C ASP A 337 -17.98 22.16 0.21
N ASP A 338 -17.97 20.92 0.71
CA ASP A 338 -18.42 20.58 2.07
C ASP A 338 -17.43 21.09 3.14
N LYS A 339 -16.31 20.37 3.36
CA LYS A 339 -15.42 20.62 4.53
C LYS A 339 -14.15 21.43 4.26
N TRP A 340 -13.80 21.72 3.00
CA TRP A 340 -12.63 22.57 2.74
C TRP A 340 -12.92 24.03 3.07
N PRO A 341 -11.93 24.81 3.53
CA PRO A 341 -12.12 26.22 3.82
C PRO A 341 -12.32 27.07 2.56
N THR A 342 -12.74 28.32 2.73
CA THR A 342 -12.78 29.32 1.66
C THR A 342 -11.41 29.44 0.97
N GLY A 343 -11.38 29.53 -0.36
CA GLY A 343 -10.16 29.50 -1.16
C GLY A 343 -9.72 28.09 -1.59
N TRP A 344 -10.47 27.06 -1.18
CA TRP A 344 -10.32 25.66 -1.55
C TRP A 344 -11.63 25.01 -2.00
N LYS A 345 -12.69 25.80 -2.18
CA LYS A 345 -13.97 25.32 -2.73
C LYS A 345 -13.77 24.89 -4.18
N TRP A 346 -14.72 24.16 -4.76
CA TRP A 346 -14.57 23.62 -6.12
C TRP A 346 -14.20 24.71 -7.14
N GLN A 347 -14.87 25.87 -7.06
CA GLN A 347 -14.58 27.02 -7.92
C GLN A 347 -13.12 27.53 -7.82
N ASP A 348 -12.48 27.35 -6.66
CA ASP A 348 -11.12 27.82 -6.41
C ASP A 348 -10.10 26.83 -6.98
N VAL A 349 -10.41 25.53 -6.93
CA VAL A 349 -9.51 24.45 -7.37
C VAL A 349 -9.77 23.95 -8.79
N GLN A 350 -10.86 24.39 -9.44
CA GLN A 350 -11.25 23.89 -10.76
C GLN A 350 -10.14 24.06 -11.81
N SER A 351 -9.48 25.23 -11.84
CA SER A 351 -8.37 25.47 -12.78
C SER A 351 -7.17 24.54 -12.53
N SER A 352 -6.93 24.17 -11.27
CA SER A 352 -5.90 23.20 -10.86
C SER A 352 -6.29 21.79 -11.29
N ALA A 353 -7.58 21.45 -11.20
CA ALA A 353 -8.11 20.19 -11.71
C ALA A 353 -7.98 20.08 -13.23
N ASP A 354 -8.29 21.15 -13.97
CA ASP A 354 -8.16 21.17 -15.43
C ASP A 354 -6.70 20.94 -15.88
N LYS A 355 -5.73 21.61 -15.23
CA LYS A 355 -4.28 21.38 -15.47
C LYS A 355 -3.88 19.93 -15.21
N LEU A 356 -4.37 19.34 -14.12
CA LEU A 356 -4.12 17.94 -13.82
C LEU A 356 -4.69 17.04 -14.92
N TYR A 357 -5.92 17.27 -15.36
CA TYR A 357 -6.58 16.40 -16.34
C TYR A 357 -6.03 16.57 -17.76
N GLU A 358 -5.44 17.72 -18.08
CA GLU A 358 -4.67 17.90 -19.31
C GLU A 358 -3.42 17.00 -19.32
N ARG A 359 -2.70 16.93 -18.20
CA ARG A 359 -1.48 16.11 -18.07
C ARG A 359 -1.77 14.62 -17.87
N THR A 360 -2.75 14.32 -17.03
CA THR A 360 -3.17 12.98 -16.61
C THR A 360 -4.68 12.83 -16.84
N PRO A 361 -5.12 12.54 -18.07
CA PRO A 361 -6.54 12.50 -18.40
C PRO A 361 -7.28 11.34 -17.70
N GLY A 362 -6.63 10.20 -17.55
CA GLY A 362 -7.30 8.97 -17.13
C GLY A 362 -8.26 8.43 -18.19
N THR A 363 -8.76 7.20 -17.98
CA THR A 363 -9.54 6.49 -19.00
C THR A 363 -10.46 5.43 -18.39
N THR A 364 -11.59 5.17 -19.04
CA THR A 364 -12.47 4.00 -18.79
C THR A 364 -12.22 2.84 -19.79
N SER A 365 -11.27 3.03 -20.71
CA SER A 365 -10.86 2.10 -21.77
C SER A 365 -9.33 2.15 -21.89
N PRO A 366 -8.62 1.40 -21.03
CA PRO A 366 -7.17 1.53 -20.88
C PRO A 366 -6.33 0.93 -22.01
N THR A 367 -6.94 0.13 -22.90
CA THR A 367 -6.26 -0.39 -24.10
C THR A 367 -6.25 0.67 -25.20
N LYS A 368 -5.18 0.69 -25.99
CA LYS A 368 -5.01 1.64 -27.10
C LYS A 368 -6.05 1.46 -28.19
N ASP A 369 -6.50 0.23 -28.43
CA ASP A 369 -7.57 -0.09 -29.37
C ASP A 369 -9.00 0.16 -28.84
N GLY A 370 -9.12 0.60 -27.58
CA GLY A 370 -10.39 0.87 -26.91
C GLY A 370 -11.22 -0.37 -26.57
N LYS A 371 -10.72 -1.58 -26.83
CA LYS A 371 -11.44 -2.84 -26.53
C LYS A 371 -11.29 -3.24 -25.07
N ARG A 372 -12.41 -3.53 -24.43
CA ARG A 372 -12.43 -4.04 -23.06
C ARG A 372 -12.32 -5.56 -23.05
N VAL A 373 -11.42 -6.09 -22.25
CA VAL A 373 -11.22 -7.54 -22.08
C VAL A 373 -11.68 -8.02 -20.70
N ASP A 374 -11.86 -9.33 -20.54
CA ASP A 374 -12.30 -9.96 -19.28
C ASP A 374 -13.62 -9.37 -18.72
N GLN A 375 -14.65 -9.31 -19.57
CA GLN A 375 -15.92 -8.63 -19.28
C GLN A 375 -16.96 -9.50 -18.57
N GLY A 376 -16.61 -10.71 -18.10
CA GLY A 376 -17.57 -11.61 -17.44
C GLY A 376 -18.26 -10.96 -16.24
N ALA A 377 -17.48 -10.42 -15.31
CA ALA A 377 -18.00 -9.72 -14.14
C ALA A 377 -18.80 -8.47 -14.52
N TRP A 378 -18.33 -7.69 -15.50
CA TRP A 378 -19.05 -6.53 -16.02
C TRP A 378 -20.45 -6.90 -16.53
N ASN A 379 -20.55 -7.94 -17.37
CA ASN A 379 -21.80 -8.35 -17.99
C ASN A 379 -22.87 -8.78 -16.96
N VAL A 380 -22.45 -9.37 -15.84
CA VAL A 380 -23.37 -9.79 -14.77
C VAL A 380 -23.75 -8.60 -13.88
N LEU A 381 -22.77 -7.79 -13.47
CA LEU A 381 -22.96 -6.67 -12.55
C LEU A 381 -23.73 -5.51 -13.18
N SER A 382 -23.47 -5.16 -14.44
CA SER A 382 -24.23 -4.12 -15.16
C SER A 382 -25.72 -4.46 -15.19
N LYS A 383 -26.10 -5.68 -15.54
CA LYS A 383 -27.49 -6.14 -15.49
C LYS A 383 -28.07 -6.15 -14.08
N PHE A 384 -27.29 -6.56 -13.09
CA PHE A 384 -27.71 -6.54 -11.69
C PHE A 384 -28.07 -5.12 -11.23
N PHE A 385 -27.18 -4.15 -11.46
CA PHE A 385 -27.37 -2.78 -11.01
C PHE A 385 -28.41 -2.04 -11.85
N SER A 386 -28.45 -2.21 -13.19
CA SER A 386 -29.52 -1.67 -14.03
C SER A 386 -30.91 -2.18 -13.64
N GLY A 387 -31.03 -3.48 -13.33
CA GLY A 387 -32.28 -4.07 -12.83
C GLY A 387 -32.71 -3.55 -11.44
N ASN A 388 -31.84 -2.79 -10.76
CA ASN A 388 -32.09 -2.14 -9.48
C ASN A 388 -32.08 -0.60 -9.60
N GLY A 389 -32.23 -0.05 -10.81
CA GLY A 389 -32.43 1.39 -11.03
C GLY A 389 -31.15 2.22 -11.12
N PHE A 390 -29.98 1.57 -11.21
CA PHE A 390 -28.73 2.30 -11.43
C PHE A 390 -28.53 2.58 -12.94
N THR A 391 -27.86 3.69 -13.24
CA THR A 391 -27.59 4.11 -14.63
C THR A 391 -26.10 4.02 -14.94
N GLU A 392 -25.74 3.54 -16.14
CA GLU A 392 -24.36 3.57 -16.63
C GLU A 392 -23.94 5.01 -16.95
N VAL A 393 -22.73 5.39 -16.53
CA VAL A 393 -22.11 6.68 -16.85
C VAL A 393 -20.65 6.47 -17.24
N ASP A 394 -20.06 7.43 -17.95
CA ASP A 394 -18.61 7.52 -18.05
C ASP A 394 -18.09 8.38 -16.89
N ALA A 395 -17.41 7.78 -15.91
CA ALA A 395 -16.97 8.51 -14.72
C ALA A 395 -15.80 9.48 -14.96
N ILE A 396 -15.14 9.43 -16.12
CA ILE A 396 -14.13 10.42 -16.52
C ILE A 396 -14.82 11.64 -17.13
N GLN A 397 -15.85 11.44 -17.97
CA GLN A 397 -16.60 12.52 -18.63
C GLN A 397 -17.68 13.15 -17.73
N GLU A 398 -18.26 12.37 -16.82
CA GLU A 398 -19.36 12.80 -15.94
C GLU A 398 -18.99 12.64 -14.45
N PRO A 399 -17.91 13.27 -13.98
CA PRO A 399 -17.36 13.02 -12.65
C PRO A 399 -18.30 13.40 -11.50
N SER A 400 -19.24 14.33 -11.71
CA SER A 400 -20.23 14.72 -10.70
C SER A 400 -21.40 13.74 -10.54
N LYS A 401 -21.57 12.75 -11.44
CA LYS A 401 -22.61 11.73 -11.29
C LYS A 401 -22.15 10.64 -10.33
N LYS A 402 -22.72 10.63 -9.13
CA LYS A 402 -22.33 9.72 -8.02
C LYS A 402 -23.51 9.11 -7.24
N LYS A 403 -24.76 9.27 -7.71
CA LYS A 403 -25.96 8.74 -7.05
C LYS A 403 -26.65 7.71 -7.93
N SER A 404 -26.72 6.46 -7.45
CA SER A 404 -27.31 5.33 -8.18
C SER A 404 -26.77 5.19 -9.62
N VAL A 405 -25.44 5.17 -9.76
CA VAL A 405 -24.76 5.02 -11.05
C VAL A 405 -23.69 3.95 -11.02
N PHE A 406 -23.33 3.41 -12.18
CA PHE A 406 -22.19 2.52 -12.36
C PHE A 406 -21.38 2.86 -13.61
N THR A 407 -20.16 2.34 -13.67
CA THR A 407 -19.20 2.63 -14.75
C THR A 407 -18.15 1.54 -14.87
N HIS A 408 -17.49 1.46 -16.03
CA HIS A 408 -16.18 0.79 -16.12
C HIS A 408 -15.16 1.53 -15.25
N PRO A 409 -14.16 0.83 -14.68
CA PRO A 409 -13.20 1.47 -13.80
C PRO A 409 -12.52 2.69 -14.44
N PRO A 410 -12.62 3.90 -13.85
CA PRO A 410 -11.81 5.02 -14.26
C PRO A 410 -10.38 4.80 -13.75
N LEU A 411 -9.40 4.71 -14.66
CA LEU A 411 -8.02 4.34 -14.35
C LEU A 411 -7.03 5.43 -14.76
N MET A 412 -5.96 5.56 -13.98
CA MET A 412 -4.76 6.35 -14.29
C MET A 412 -3.81 5.51 -15.15
N VAL A 413 -4.23 5.23 -16.37
CA VAL A 413 -3.50 4.45 -17.36
C VAL A 413 -3.43 5.27 -18.65
N ASN A 414 -2.27 5.25 -19.30
CA ASN A 414 -2.06 5.86 -20.61
C ASN A 414 -1.20 4.93 -21.48
N ASP A 415 -1.56 4.78 -22.75
CA ASP A 415 -0.91 3.86 -23.70
C ASP A 415 -0.66 2.44 -23.12
N GLY A 416 -1.62 1.90 -22.36
CA GLY A 416 -1.54 0.57 -21.75
C GLY A 416 -0.55 0.43 -20.58
N LEU A 417 0.02 1.54 -20.09
CA LEU A 417 0.94 1.58 -18.95
C LEU A 417 0.35 2.39 -17.81
N ARG A 418 0.79 2.10 -16.58
CA ARG A 418 0.49 2.96 -15.43
C ARG A 418 1.00 4.37 -15.69
N ALA A 419 0.11 5.36 -15.61
CA ALA A 419 0.44 6.78 -15.77
C ALA A 419 0.71 7.46 -14.41
N GLY A 420 0.57 8.78 -14.35
CA GLY A 420 0.65 9.57 -13.12
C GLY A 420 1.96 10.33 -12.98
N PRO A 421 2.18 11.01 -11.84
CA PRO A 421 3.19 12.07 -11.74
C PRO A 421 4.64 11.69 -12.04
N VAL A 422 5.01 10.41 -11.92
CA VAL A 422 6.35 9.93 -12.33
C VAL A 422 6.53 10.02 -13.84
N ARG A 423 5.48 9.76 -14.64
CA ARG A 423 5.52 9.87 -16.11
C ARG A 423 5.11 11.27 -16.59
N ASP A 424 4.14 11.87 -15.89
CA ASP A 424 3.41 13.03 -16.42
C ASP A 424 4.02 14.38 -15.95
N TYR A 425 4.72 14.42 -14.82
CA TYR A 425 5.28 15.65 -14.23
C TYR A 425 6.80 15.59 -14.07
N LEU A 426 7.36 14.49 -13.58
CA LEU A 426 8.78 14.38 -13.30
C LEU A 426 9.69 14.70 -14.50
N PRO A 427 9.42 14.23 -15.74
CA PRO A 427 10.29 14.54 -16.88
C PRO A 427 10.37 16.04 -17.17
N LEU A 428 9.30 16.79 -16.89
CA LEU A 428 9.24 18.24 -17.09
C LEU A 428 10.04 18.99 -16.03
N ALA A 429 9.99 18.53 -14.78
CA ALA A 429 10.87 19.03 -13.74
C ALA A 429 12.35 18.76 -14.08
N GLN A 430 12.67 17.53 -14.52
CA GLN A 430 14.03 17.12 -14.89
C GLN A 430 14.59 17.84 -16.12
N ALA A 431 13.74 18.34 -17.01
CA ALA A 431 14.15 19.16 -18.13
C ALA A 431 14.70 20.54 -17.69
N ASN A 432 14.49 20.93 -16.44
CA ASN A 432 14.97 22.19 -15.88
C ASN A 432 16.28 21.98 -15.09
N SER A 433 17.34 22.72 -15.44
CA SER A 433 18.64 22.63 -14.77
C SER A 433 18.62 23.01 -13.28
N ASN A 434 17.56 23.68 -12.83
CA ASN A 434 17.39 24.10 -11.44
C ASN A 434 16.74 23.03 -10.56
N PHE A 435 16.32 21.90 -11.15
CA PHE A 435 15.76 20.76 -10.43
C PHE A 435 16.83 19.70 -10.13
N LYS A 436 16.75 19.12 -8.93
CA LYS A 436 17.52 17.92 -8.56
C LYS A 436 16.62 16.91 -7.88
N LEU A 437 16.68 15.66 -8.32
CA LEU A 437 16.09 14.51 -7.65
C LEU A 437 17.18 13.75 -6.89
N GLN A 438 16.88 13.35 -5.64
CA GLN A 438 17.73 12.45 -4.86
C GLN A 438 16.88 11.32 -4.28
N LEU A 439 17.14 10.09 -4.76
CA LEU A 439 16.48 8.87 -4.32
C LEU A 439 17.24 8.24 -3.14
N ASN A 440 16.67 7.20 -2.53
CA ASN A 440 17.26 6.47 -1.39
C ASN A 440 17.70 7.39 -0.24
N THR A 441 16.97 8.48 -0.01
CA THR A 441 17.32 9.53 0.95
C THR A 441 16.20 9.74 1.95
N LYS A 442 16.36 9.15 3.13
CA LYS A 442 15.39 9.29 4.22
C LYS A 442 15.62 10.60 4.97
N VAL A 443 14.63 11.50 4.93
CA VAL A 443 14.62 12.71 5.76
C VAL A 443 14.20 12.33 7.18
N LEU A 444 14.94 12.82 8.17
CA LEU A 444 14.71 12.56 9.58
C LEU A 444 13.88 13.66 10.24
N ARG A 445 14.16 14.93 9.90
CA ARG A 445 13.46 16.12 10.41
C ARG A 445 13.79 17.36 9.59
N VAL A 446 13.06 18.45 9.83
CA VAL A 446 13.48 19.80 9.45
C VAL A 446 14.37 20.42 10.53
N ILE A 447 15.34 21.23 10.11
CA ILE A 447 16.17 22.03 11.01
C ILE A 447 15.57 23.43 11.09
N ARG A 448 15.35 23.94 12.31
CA ARG A 448 14.75 25.25 12.53
C ARG A 448 15.35 25.98 13.72
N GLU A 449 15.30 27.30 13.65
CA GLU A 449 15.61 28.23 14.73
C GLU A 449 14.35 29.04 15.04
N GLY A 450 13.68 28.71 16.15
CA GLY A 450 12.35 29.26 16.43
C GLY A 450 11.36 28.94 15.31
N LYS A 451 10.87 29.97 14.62
CA LYS A 451 9.87 29.88 13.55
C LYS A 451 10.45 29.66 12.15
N ALA A 452 11.75 29.94 11.97
CA ALA A 452 12.41 29.88 10.68
C ALA A 452 13.03 28.49 10.46
N VAL A 453 12.63 27.80 9.40
CA VAL A 453 13.29 26.58 8.91
C VAL A 453 14.55 26.98 8.15
N THR A 454 15.67 26.37 8.47
CA THR A 454 16.98 26.64 7.86
C THR A 454 17.47 25.51 6.96
N GLY A 455 16.87 24.33 7.05
CA GLY A 455 17.25 23.17 6.25
C GLY A 455 16.52 21.89 6.66
N ILE A 456 17.05 20.76 6.21
CA ILE A 456 16.58 19.42 6.57
C ILE A 456 17.76 18.53 6.94
N GLU A 457 17.52 17.53 7.78
CA GLU A 457 18.50 16.49 8.14
C GLU A 457 18.10 15.16 7.50
N VAL A 458 19.02 14.54 6.77
CA VAL A 458 18.83 13.23 6.13
C VAL A 458 19.76 12.17 6.72
N GLN A 459 19.32 10.92 6.64
CA GLN A 459 20.20 9.76 6.82
C GLN A 459 21.06 9.61 5.55
N SER A 460 22.39 9.61 5.70
CA SER A 460 23.34 9.49 4.57
C SER A 460 24.23 8.24 4.63
N GLY A 461 24.11 7.44 5.68
CA GLY A 461 24.79 6.15 5.87
C GLY A 461 24.34 5.51 7.18
N PRO A 462 24.78 4.30 7.56
CA PRO A 462 24.31 3.62 8.78
C PRO A 462 24.48 4.44 10.07
N SER A 463 25.55 5.24 10.17
CA SER A 463 25.84 6.10 11.32
C SER A 463 26.23 7.53 10.92
N THR A 464 25.79 7.97 9.73
CA THR A 464 26.09 9.31 9.20
C THR A 464 24.81 10.03 8.81
N ARG A 465 24.74 11.32 9.16
CA ARG A 465 23.65 12.23 8.80
C ARG A 465 24.20 13.40 8.01
N GLN A 466 23.36 14.00 7.19
CA GLN A 466 23.69 15.19 6.42
C GLN A 466 22.62 16.26 6.59
N ILE A 467 23.04 17.50 6.87
CA ILE A 467 22.18 18.68 6.85
C ILE A 467 22.26 19.31 5.45
N ILE A 468 21.11 19.56 4.82
CA ILE A 468 20.99 20.31 3.57
C ILE A 468 20.27 21.62 3.87
N ASN A 469 20.98 22.73 3.69
CA ASN A 469 20.48 24.06 4.04
C ASN A 469 19.62 24.66 2.93
N LEU A 470 18.69 25.51 3.33
CA LEU A 470 17.96 26.39 2.43
C LEU A 470 18.83 27.60 2.04
N LYS A 471 18.48 28.22 0.91
CA LYS A 471 18.89 29.59 0.61
C LYS A 471 18.15 30.59 1.50
N SER A 472 18.61 31.84 1.52
CA SER A 472 17.86 32.94 2.11
C SER A 472 16.46 33.04 1.48
N ASN A 473 15.42 33.15 2.31
CA ASN A 473 14.00 33.08 1.93
C ASN A 473 13.56 31.74 1.29
N GLY A 474 14.35 30.67 1.44
CA GLY A 474 13.95 29.35 0.99
C GLY A 474 12.85 28.74 1.86
N ALA A 475 12.23 27.66 1.39
CA ALA A 475 11.18 26.96 2.11
C ALA A 475 11.29 25.44 1.99
N VAL A 476 10.73 24.73 2.96
CA VAL A 476 10.55 23.27 2.92
C VAL A 476 9.09 22.94 2.67
N VAL A 477 8.83 22.00 1.77
CA VAL A 477 7.50 21.41 1.55
C VAL A 477 7.55 19.94 1.93
N LEU A 478 6.79 19.55 2.96
CA LEU A 478 6.59 18.17 3.37
C LEU A 478 5.47 17.55 2.53
N ALA A 479 5.80 16.54 1.74
CA ALA A 479 4.88 15.77 0.89
C ALA A 479 5.08 14.26 1.10
N ALA A 480 5.34 13.86 2.35
CA ALA A 480 5.70 12.50 2.72
C ALA A 480 4.48 11.57 2.87
N GLY A 481 3.26 12.12 2.82
CA GLY A 481 2.00 11.39 2.89
C GLY A 481 1.38 11.38 4.29
N ALA A 482 0.08 11.12 4.35
CA ALA A 482 -0.73 11.18 5.57
C ALA A 482 -0.20 10.34 6.74
N LEU A 483 0.56 9.28 6.48
CA LEU A 483 1.09 8.40 7.51
C LEU A 483 2.53 8.72 7.92
N ALA A 484 3.27 9.53 7.15
CA ALA A 484 4.70 9.80 7.40
C ALA A 484 5.01 11.28 7.65
N THR A 485 4.22 12.21 7.12
CA THR A 485 4.35 13.64 7.42
C THR A 485 4.26 13.95 8.92
N PRO A 486 3.35 13.33 9.71
CA PRO A 486 3.31 13.53 11.16
C PRO A 486 4.66 13.27 11.87
N ARG A 487 5.38 12.22 11.46
CA ARG A 487 6.72 11.93 11.97
C ARG A 487 7.69 13.08 11.71
N LEU A 488 7.71 13.62 10.50
CA LEU A 488 8.63 14.72 10.16
C LEU A 488 8.34 15.97 10.98
N LEU A 489 7.07 16.26 11.26
CA LEU A 489 6.66 17.37 12.13
C LEU A 489 7.08 17.12 13.59
N VAL A 490 6.75 15.97 14.16
CA VAL A 490 7.08 15.64 15.57
C VAL A 490 8.58 15.60 15.79
N ASN A 491 9.33 14.97 14.88
CA ASN A 491 10.80 14.93 14.88
C ASN A 491 11.44 16.34 14.79
N SER A 492 10.65 17.35 14.41
CA SER A 492 11.05 18.75 14.31
C SER A 492 10.52 19.60 15.48
N GLY A 493 9.99 18.99 16.53
CA GLY A 493 9.40 19.67 17.68
C GLY A 493 8.07 20.38 17.33
N ILE A 494 7.27 19.79 16.44
CA ILE A 494 5.95 20.28 16.03
C ILE A 494 4.93 19.14 16.17
N GLY A 495 4.02 19.25 17.11
CA GLY A 495 3.04 18.20 17.44
C GLY A 495 2.76 18.13 18.94
N PRO A 496 2.00 17.13 19.40
CA PRO A 496 1.73 16.94 20.82
C PRO A 496 3.03 16.74 21.61
N SER A 497 3.19 17.47 22.73
CA SER A 497 4.41 17.44 23.55
C SER A 497 4.86 16.04 23.97
N GLU A 498 3.92 15.15 24.28
CA GLU A 498 4.20 13.76 24.63
C GLU A 498 4.91 12.99 23.51
N GLN A 499 4.53 13.23 22.24
CA GLN A 499 5.15 12.58 21.10
C GLN A 499 6.55 13.15 20.84
N ILE A 500 6.71 14.47 21.03
CA ILE A 500 8.01 15.13 20.93
C ILE A 500 8.97 14.58 22.00
N GLU A 501 8.50 14.37 23.23
CA GLU A 501 9.27 13.76 24.32
C GLU A 501 9.64 12.29 24.05
N ALA A 502 8.71 11.52 23.49
CA ALA A 502 8.95 10.13 23.09
C ALA A 502 10.07 10.03 22.04
N VAL A 503 10.08 10.93 21.05
CA VAL A 503 11.14 10.97 20.02
C VAL A 503 12.46 11.51 20.59
N ALA A 504 12.41 12.54 21.45
CA ALA A 504 13.60 13.12 22.07
C ALA A 504 14.40 12.10 22.92
N SER A 505 13.68 11.21 23.60
CA SER A 505 14.24 10.12 24.41
C SER A 505 14.45 8.82 23.61
N GLY A 506 14.12 8.83 22.31
CA GLY A 506 13.99 7.66 21.46
C GLY A 506 15.29 7.14 20.84
N SER A 507 15.19 5.99 20.16
CA SER A 507 16.34 5.32 19.53
C SER A 507 16.90 6.09 18.33
N GLN A 508 16.11 7.00 17.74
CA GLN A 508 16.59 7.88 16.67
C GLN A 508 17.57 8.96 17.17
N ARG A 509 17.59 9.30 18.46
CA ARG A 509 18.52 10.30 19.04
C ARG A 509 18.60 11.58 18.21
N LEU A 510 17.44 12.15 17.90
CA LEU A 510 17.36 13.42 17.19
C LEU A 510 17.66 14.56 18.16
N THR A 511 18.43 15.56 17.70
CA THR A 511 18.64 16.78 18.49
C THR A 511 17.41 17.67 18.35
N MET A 512 16.53 17.67 19.34
CA MET A 512 15.29 18.44 19.28
C MET A 512 15.54 19.94 19.49
N PRO A 513 14.67 20.83 18.96
CA PRO A 513 14.63 22.22 19.38
C PRO A 513 14.42 22.34 20.89
N ALA A 514 14.85 23.46 21.48
CA ALA A 514 14.60 23.74 22.90
C ALA A 514 13.08 23.68 23.21
N LYS A 515 12.72 23.23 24.42
CA LYS A 515 11.31 22.97 24.80
C LYS A 515 10.41 24.19 24.65
N ASP A 516 10.95 25.38 24.91
CA ASP A 516 10.25 26.67 24.75
C ASP A 516 9.99 27.05 23.28
N GLN A 517 10.61 26.35 22.33
CA GLN A 517 10.37 26.48 20.89
C GLN A 517 9.46 25.40 20.32
N TRP A 518 8.93 24.48 21.13
CA TRP A 518 8.02 23.45 20.65
C TRP A 518 6.68 24.07 20.22
N LEU A 519 6.13 23.59 19.11
CA LEU A 519 4.83 24.02 18.60
C LEU A 519 3.81 22.92 18.87
N ASN A 520 2.90 23.16 19.81
CA ASN A 520 1.86 22.20 20.18
C ASN A 520 0.69 22.29 19.17
N LEU A 521 0.75 21.45 18.14
CA LEU A 521 -0.29 21.32 17.11
C LEU A 521 -0.89 19.91 17.15
N PRO A 522 -2.14 19.71 16.67
CA PRO A 522 -2.83 18.40 16.71
C PRO A 522 -2.33 17.44 15.62
N VAL A 523 -1.01 17.28 15.52
CA VAL A 523 -0.38 16.39 14.54
C VAL A 523 -0.72 14.93 14.85
N GLY A 524 -1.25 14.21 13.86
CA GLY A 524 -1.69 12.83 13.98
C GLY A 524 -3.16 12.66 14.31
N GLU A 525 -3.86 13.73 14.70
CA GLU A 525 -5.30 13.72 14.97
C GLU A 525 -6.14 13.78 13.68
N ASN A 526 -7.44 13.54 13.80
CA ASN A 526 -8.42 13.58 12.70
C ASN A 526 -8.06 12.68 11.49
N LEU A 527 -7.33 11.60 11.73
CA LEU A 527 -7.00 10.64 10.67
C LEU A 527 -8.29 9.98 10.16
N LYS A 528 -8.51 9.95 8.86
CA LYS A 528 -9.66 9.30 8.23
C LYS A 528 -9.21 8.31 7.15
N ASP A 529 -9.97 7.24 6.96
CA ASP A 529 -9.78 6.26 5.89
C ASP A 529 -11.13 5.60 5.55
N HIS A 530 -11.23 5.06 4.34
CA HIS A 530 -12.41 4.32 3.88
C HIS A 530 -12.46 2.93 4.51
N PRO A 531 -13.46 2.57 5.34
CA PRO A 531 -13.69 1.17 5.69
C PRO A 531 -14.20 0.41 4.46
N ILE A 532 -13.53 -0.70 4.13
CA ILE A 532 -13.90 -1.56 3.00
C ILE A 532 -14.50 -2.87 3.51
N PHE A 533 -15.73 -3.15 3.10
CA PHE A 533 -16.45 -4.41 3.35
C PHE A 533 -16.47 -5.24 2.08
N THR A 534 -16.12 -6.53 2.15
CA THR A 534 -16.12 -7.41 0.96
C THR A 534 -17.34 -8.33 0.98
N VAL A 535 -18.29 -8.09 0.08
CA VAL A 535 -19.46 -8.95 -0.11
C VAL A 535 -19.18 -9.91 -1.27
N LYS A 536 -19.17 -11.22 -0.99
CA LYS A 536 -19.08 -12.26 -2.03
C LYS A 536 -20.49 -12.64 -2.51
N MET A 537 -20.69 -12.65 -3.82
CA MET A 537 -21.98 -13.00 -4.44
C MET A 537 -21.77 -14.07 -5.50
N LYS A 538 -22.74 -14.98 -5.65
CA LYS A 538 -22.75 -15.98 -6.72
C LYS A 538 -23.50 -15.46 -7.92
N THR A 539 -22.99 -15.76 -9.10
CA THR A 539 -23.69 -15.53 -10.37
C THR A 539 -24.73 -16.63 -10.58
N LYS A 540 -25.88 -16.29 -11.15
CA LYS A 540 -26.91 -17.28 -11.54
C LYS A 540 -26.70 -17.84 -12.96
N GLN A 541 -25.72 -17.31 -13.68
CA GLN A 541 -25.34 -17.73 -15.02
C GLN A 541 -23.85 -18.02 -15.03
N PRO A 542 -23.37 -19.03 -15.79
CA PRO A 542 -21.95 -19.36 -15.82
C PRO A 542 -21.07 -18.16 -16.13
N MET A 543 -20.01 -17.98 -15.34
CA MET A 543 -19.03 -16.91 -15.52
C MET A 543 -17.64 -17.46 -15.18
N SER A 544 -16.73 -17.47 -16.15
CA SER A 544 -15.34 -17.85 -15.90
C SER A 544 -14.56 -16.72 -15.23
N ALA A 545 -13.62 -17.08 -14.37
CA ALA A 545 -12.61 -16.18 -13.84
C ALA A 545 -11.23 -16.51 -14.42
N LEU A 546 -10.42 -15.48 -14.63
CA LEU A 546 -9.01 -15.65 -14.98
C LEU A 546 -8.20 -16.12 -13.78
N SER A 547 -7.15 -16.90 -14.06
CA SER A 547 -6.20 -17.37 -13.07
C SER A 547 -5.17 -16.28 -12.75
N GLU A 548 -4.51 -16.37 -11.59
CA GLU A 548 -3.37 -15.49 -11.27
C GLU A 548 -2.26 -15.56 -12.32
N THR A 549 -2.00 -16.75 -12.86
CA THR A 549 -0.95 -16.97 -13.85
C THR A 549 -1.20 -16.24 -15.17
N ASP A 550 -2.45 -15.91 -15.51
CA ASP A 550 -2.76 -15.12 -16.69
C ASP A 550 -2.16 -13.69 -16.61
N PHE A 551 -1.88 -13.22 -15.39
CA PHE A 551 -1.30 -11.91 -15.12
C PHE A 551 0.19 -11.98 -14.75
N THR A 552 0.58 -12.96 -13.92
CA THR A 552 1.96 -13.05 -13.39
C THR A 552 2.91 -13.84 -14.29
N LYS A 553 2.37 -14.77 -15.09
CA LYS A 553 3.11 -15.61 -16.07
C LYS A 553 2.33 -15.65 -17.40
N PRO A 554 2.13 -14.49 -18.04
CA PRO A 554 1.24 -14.36 -19.18
C PRO A 554 1.69 -15.21 -20.37
N SER A 555 0.74 -15.60 -21.21
CA SER A 555 1.02 -16.24 -22.49
C SER A 555 1.70 -15.28 -23.45
N GLN A 556 2.40 -15.81 -24.47
CA GLN A 556 3.02 -14.99 -25.51
C GLN A 556 2.01 -14.06 -26.20
N THR A 557 0.77 -14.51 -26.41
CA THR A 557 -0.30 -13.67 -26.97
C THR A 557 -0.61 -12.45 -26.10
N ASN A 558 -0.67 -12.61 -24.77
CA ASN A 558 -0.89 -11.48 -23.87
C ASN A 558 0.32 -10.54 -23.83
N ILE A 559 1.53 -11.07 -23.94
CA ILE A 559 2.77 -10.28 -24.04
C ILE A 559 2.79 -9.45 -25.33
N ASP A 560 2.46 -10.07 -26.47
CA ASP A 560 2.43 -9.41 -27.79
C ASP A 560 1.37 -8.30 -27.85
N LEU A 561 0.20 -8.52 -27.22
CA LEU A 561 -0.85 -7.50 -27.09
C LEU A 561 -0.40 -6.35 -26.19
N PHE A 562 0.21 -6.66 -25.05
CA PHE A 562 0.72 -5.64 -24.14
C PHE A 562 1.78 -4.75 -24.79
N ALA A 563 2.66 -5.31 -25.62
CA ALA A 563 3.64 -4.55 -26.39
C ALA A 563 3.01 -3.53 -27.36
N GLN A 564 1.72 -3.67 -27.69
CA GLN A 564 0.94 -2.73 -28.50
C GLN A 564 0.14 -1.72 -27.65
N GLY A 565 0.20 -1.84 -26.31
CA GLY A 565 -0.64 -1.08 -25.38
C GLY A 565 -2.04 -1.67 -25.21
N ASP A 566 -2.24 -2.94 -25.57
CA ASP A 566 -3.54 -3.60 -25.63
C ASP A 566 -3.63 -4.86 -24.74
N GLY A 567 -4.83 -5.41 -24.65
CA GLY A 567 -5.06 -6.72 -24.03
C GLY A 567 -5.08 -6.72 -22.50
N LEU A 568 -4.95 -7.92 -21.93
CA LEU A 568 -5.21 -8.16 -20.51
C LEU A 568 -4.28 -7.39 -19.57
N LEU A 569 -3.00 -7.27 -19.94
CA LEU A 569 -1.98 -6.70 -19.06
C LEU A 569 -2.07 -5.17 -18.98
N ALA A 570 -2.70 -4.54 -19.98
CA ALA A 570 -2.89 -3.09 -20.09
C ALA A 570 -4.01 -2.54 -19.18
N GLN A 571 -4.68 -3.38 -18.39
CA GLN A 571 -5.76 -2.95 -17.47
C GLN A 571 -5.54 -3.44 -16.04
N SER A 572 -6.08 -2.71 -15.05
CA SER A 572 -6.11 -3.15 -13.64
C SER A 572 -7.02 -4.38 -13.45
N GLY A 573 -7.09 -4.95 -12.25
CA GLY A 573 -7.91 -6.15 -11.95
C GLY A 573 -9.41 -5.91 -11.78
N GLN A 574 -9.86 -4.66 -11.59
CA GLN A 574 -11.29 -4.37 -11.40
C GLN A 574 -12.06 -4.33 -12.73
N ARG A 575 -13.36 -4.61 -12.68
CA ARG A 575 -14.22 -4.64 -13.89
C ARG A 575 -15.43 -3.74 -13.82
N PHE A 576 -15.84 -3.31 -12.63
CA PHE A 576 -17.08 -2.59 -12.44
C PHE A 576 -17.00 -1.72 -11.18
N ILE A 577 -17.44 -0.47 -11.27
CA ILE A 577 -17.51 0.48 -10.16
C ILE A 577 -18.94 1.01 -10.06
N PHE A 578 -19.45 1.23 -8.85
CA PHE A 578 -20.71 1.95 -8.65
C PHE A 578 -20.57 3.04 -7.58
N TRP A 579 -21.47 4.00 -7.60
CA TRP A 579 -21.71 4.92 -6.49
C TRP A 579 -23.19 5.04 -6.16
N ASP A 580 -23.48 5.15 -4.87
CA ASP A 580 -24.80 5.48 -4.35
C ASP A 580 -24.66 6.35 -3.08
N THR A 581 -25.79 6.76 -2.53
CA THR A 581 -25.85 7.45 -1.23
C THR A 581 -26.73 6.73 -0.23
N VAL A 582 -26.42 6.96 1.05
CA VAL A 582 -27.18 6.47 2.21
C VAL A 582 -27.19 7.55 3.30
N LYS A 583 -28.12 7.43 4.23
CA LYS A 583 -28.20 8.28 5.43
C LYS A 583 -28.29 7.39 6.66
N GLY A 584 -27.61 7.80 7.73
CA GLY A 584 -27.83 7.27 9.07
C GLY A 584 -29.01 7.99 9.75
N SER A 585 -29.29 7.64 11.00
CA SER A 585 -30.27 8.33 11.85
C SER A 585 -29.93 9.80 12.10
N ASP A 586 -28.67 10.18 11.94
CA ASP A 586 -28.19 11.56 12.04
C ASP A 586 -28.54 12.44 10.82
N GLY A 587 -29.14 11.87 9.78
CA GLY A 587 -29.58 12.60 8.58
C GLY A 587 -28.47 13.05 7.63
N ILE A 588 -27.20 12.79 7.97
CA ILE A 588 -26.03 13.14 7.14
C ILE A 588 -26.00 12.20 5.93
N GLU A 589 -25.97 12.80 4.73
CA GLU A 589 -25.77 12.06 3.48
C GLU A 589 -24.34 11.56 3.39
N ARG A 590 -24.19 10.27 3.14
CA ARG A 590 -22.90 9.60 2.98
C ARG A 590 -22.86 8.91 1.64
N TYR A 591 -21.71 8.99 0.99
CA TYR A 591 -21.48 8.29 -0.26
C TYR A 591 -21.01 6.87 0.00
N VAL A 592 -21.40 5.99 -0.92
CA VAL A 592 -20.96 4.60 -0.96
C VAL A 592 -20.33 4.36 -2.32
N GLN A 593 -19.09 3.90 -2.33
CA GLN A 593 -18.43 3.40 -3.54
C GLN A 593 -18.40 1.88 -3.52
N GLY A 594 -18.68 1.27 -4.68
CA GLY A 594 -18.47 -0.13 -4.93
C GLY A 594 -17.33 -0.38 -5.90
N THR A 595 -16.45 -1.33 -5.59
CA THR A 595 -15.41 -1.78 -6.51
C THR A 595 -15.48 -3.29 -6.67
N CYS A 596 -15.70 -3.75 -7.90
CA CYS A 596 -16.08 -5.12 -8.16
C CYS A 596 -15.16 -5.82 -9.17
N ALA A 597 -14.96 -7.11 -8.97
CA ALA A 597 -14.22 -8.00 -9.85
C ALA A 597 -14.74 -9.44 -9.70
N ALA A 598 -14.25 -10.36 -10.54
CA ALA A 598 -14.45 -11.79 -10.31
C ALA A 598 -13.79 -12.23 -8.98
N ALA A 599 -14.40 -13.21 -8.33
CA ALA A 599 -13.90 -13.86 -7.11
C ALA A 599 -13.58 -15.35 -7.32
N GLY A 600 -13.65 -15.81 -8.56
CA GLY A 600 -13.59 -17.21 -8.97
C GLY A 600 -14.69 -17.50 -9.98
N ASP A 601 -14.70 -18.72 -10.52
CA ASP A 601 -15.78 -19.17 -11.39
C ASP A 601 -17.13 -19.01 -10.69
N ASP A 602 -18.09 -18.48 -11.44
CA ASP A 602 -19.45 -18.21 -11.02
C ASP A 602 -19.60 -17.30 -9.79
N ALA A 603 -18.56 -16.51 -9.46
CA ALA A 603 -18.55 -15.67 -8.27
C ALA A 603 -17.95 -14.28 -8.52
N VAL A 604 -18.55 -13.27 -7.91
CA VAL A 604 -18.04 -11.89 -7.89
C VAL A 604 -17.77 -11.42 -6.46
N LYS A 605 -16.79 -10.55 -6.32
CA LYS A 605 -16.55 -9.79 -5.08
C LYS A 605 -16.99 -8.34 -5.30
N VAL A 606 -17.79 -7.84 -4.36
CA VAL A 606 -18.26 -6.47 -4.31
C VAL A 606 -17.63 -5.83 -3.08
N LYS A 607 -16.60 -5.00 -3.28
CA LYS A 607 -16.00 -4.24 -2.18
C LYS A 607 -16.77 -2.93 -2.00
N VAL A 608 -17.41 -2.76 -0.86
CA VAL A 608 -18.27 -1.61 -0.51
C VAL A 608 -17.51 -0.69 0.43
N TYR A 609 -17.45 0.60 0.11
CA TYR A 609 -16.72 1.62 0.87
C TYR A 609 -17.74 2.61 1.41
N LEU A 610 -17.63 3.00 2.67
CA LEU A 610 -18.25 4.24 3.15
C LEU A 610 -17.26 5.39 2.90
N THR A 611 -17.66 6.43 2.17
CA THR A 611 -16.74 7.47 1.68
C THR A 611 -17.08 8.86 2.22
N HIS A 612 -17.17 9.87 1.35
CA HIS A 612 -17.49 11.25 1.71
C HIS A 612 -18.74 11.36 2.61
N GLY A 613 -18.67 12.25 3.60
CA GLY A 613 -19.70 12.41 4.63
C GLY A 613 -19.52 11.48 5.84
N ALA A 614 -18.61 10.50 5.79
CA ALA A 614 -18.29 9.68 6.95
C ALA A 614 -17.74 10.53 8.11
N THR A 615 -18.24 10.24 9.31
CA THR A 615 -18.02 11.07 10.51
C THR A 615 -16.96 10.51 11.44
N SER A 616 -16.69 9.21 11.38
CA SER A 616 -15.65 8.57 12.16
C SER A 616 -14.28 9.14 11.80
N SER A 617 -13.43 9.26 12.82
CA SER A 617 -12.03 9.61 12.70
C SER A 617 -11.22 8.83 13.73
N GLY A 618 -9.94 8.71 13.44
CA GLY A 618 -8.94 8.07 14.24
C GLY A 618 -7.80 9.03 14.52
N SER A 619 -6.72 8.47 15.03
CA SER A 619 -5.48 9.19 15.23
C SER A 619 -4.30 8.24 15.15
N LEU A 620 -3.15 8.81 14.83
CA LEU A 620 -1.86 8.14 14.89
C LEU A 620 -0.93 8.90 15.82
N THR A 621 0.07 8.19 16.32
CA THR A 621 1.16 8.74 17.12
C THR A 621 2.51 8.40 16.50
N VAL A 622 3.54 9.12 16.89
CA VAL A 622 4.94 8.83 16.57
C VAL A 622 5.58 8.11 17.75
N THR A 623 6.16 6.93 17.50
CA THR A 623 6.83 6.11 18.51
C THR A 623 8.23 6.65 18.84
N SER A 624 8.84 6.15 19.91
CA SER A 624 10.24 6.46 20.26
C SER A 624 11.26 6.00 19.21
N SER A 625 10.92 5.02 18.36
CA SER A 625 11.72 4.65 17.20
C SER A 625 11.52 5.56 15.99
N GLY A 626 10.63 6.55 16.11
CA GLY A 626 10.18 7.42 15.04
C GLY A 626 9.43 6.67 13.94
N ALA A 627 8.74 5.58 14.24
CA ALA A 627 7.71 5.03 13.36
C ALA A 627 6.36 5.70 13.68
N THR A 628 5.38 5.61 12.78
CA THR A 628 4.00 5.97 13.13
C THR A 628 3.17 4.73 13.48
N LYS A 629 2.24 4.89 14.42
CA LYS A 629 1.34 3.83 14.89
C LYS A 629 -0.07 4.36 15.05
N LEU A 630 -1.09 3.58 14.67
CA LEU A 630 -2.49 3.91 14.97
C LEU A 630 -2.73 3.77 16.47
N VAL A 631 -3.29 4.81 17.09
CA VAL A 631 -3.78 4.77 18.48
C VAL A 631 -5.31 4.83 18.55
N GLY A 632 -5.96 5.27 17.46
CA GLY A 632 -7.39 5.12 17.26
C GLY A 632 -7.72 4.78 15.81
N GLU A 633 -8.41 3.67 15.58
CA GLU A 633 -8.88 3.30 14.24
C GLU A 633 -9.97 4.28 13.73
N PRO A 634 -10.00 4.66 12.44
CA PRO A 634 -10.96 5.64 11.92
C PRO A 634 -12.30 5.04 11.49
N TYR A 635 -12.60 3.79 11.83
CA TYR A 635 -13.71 3.05 11.21
C TYR A 635 -14.90 2.88 12.15
N LEU A 636 -16.11 3.19 11.64
CA LEU A 636 -17.39 2.85 12.26
C LEU A 636 -17.47 3.19 13.77
N LYS A 637 -16.98 4.35 14.19
CA LYS A 637 -17.07 4.80 15.60
C LYS A 637 -18.43 5.41 15.91
N THR A 638 -19.05 6.07 14.95
CA THR A 638 -20.35 6.74 15.14
C THR A 638 -21.52 5.81 14.80
N ALA A 639 -22.68 6.03 15.45
CA ALA A 639 -23.91 5.31 15.14
C ALA A 639 -24.37 5.57 13.69
N GLY A 640 -24.28 6.82 13.25
CA GLY A 640 -24.66 7.22 11.89
C GLY A 640 -23.87 6.50 10.79
N ASP A 641 -22.55 6.33 10.95
CA ASP A 641 -21.74 5.59 9.99
C ASP A 641 -22.12 4.09 9.95
N LYS A 642 -22.33 3.46 11.12
CA LYS A 642 -22.76 2.04 11.21
C LYS A 642 -24.11 1.81 10.53
N GLU A 643 -25.07 2.69 10.79
CA GLU A 643 -26.42 2.61 10.23
C GLU A 643 -26.43 2.86 8.73
N ALA A 644 -25.62 3.80 8.24
CA ALA A 644 -25.45 4.07 6.83
C ALA A 644 -24.95 2.82 6.07
N VAL A 645 -23.89 2.17 6.57
CA VAL A 645 -23.39 0.91 5.98
C VAL A 645 -24.43 -0.18 6.06
N LYS A 646 -25.08 -0.36 7.23
CA LYS A 646 -26.16 -1.33 7.42
C LYS A 646 -27.27 -1.17 6.37
N SER A 647 -27.69 0.08 6.12
CA SER A 647 -28.70 0.42 5.14
C SER A 647 -28.29 0.01 3.73
N PHE A 648 -27.03 0.26 3.34
CA PHE A 648 -26.53 -0.17 2.03
C PHE A 648 -26.44 -1.70 1.90
N MET A 649 -25.99 -2.41 2.95
CA MET A 649 -25.96 -3.87 2.95
C MET A 649 -27.35 -4.48 2.81
N ASN A 650 -28.37 -3.89 3.46
CA ASN A 650 -29.76 -4.28 3.28
C ASN A 650 -30.26 -4.03 1.85
N LYS A 651 -29.86 -2.92 1.20
CA LYS A 651 -30.15 -2.70 -0.23
C LYS A 651 -29.56 -3.84 -1.09
N LEU A 652 -28.29 -4.19 -0.89
CA LEU A 652 -27.64 -5.27 -1.66
C LEU A 652 -28.33 -6.63 -1.45
N ILE A 653 -28.71 -6.98 -0.22
CA ILE A 653 -29.48 -8.20 0.08
C ILE A 653 -30.82 -8.16 -0.67
N SER A 654 -31.57 -7.06 -0.56
CA SER A 654 -32.85 -6.88 -1.25
C SER A 654 -32.72 -7.03 -2.77
N PHE A 655 -31.68 -6.44 -3.36
CA PHE A 655 -31.39 -6.55 -4.79
C PHE A 655 -31.14 -8.00 -5.21
N ALA A 656 -30.34 -8.74 -4.42
CA ALA A 656 -30.01 -10.14 -4.68
C ALA A 656 -31.21 -11.10 -4.51
N SER A 657 -32.15 -10.77 -3.62
CA SER A 657 -33.35 -11.58 -3.36
C SER A 657 -34.44 -11.47 -4.44
N LYS A 658 -34.34 -10.52 -5.38
CA LYS A 658 -35.34 -10.38 -6.46
C LYS A 658 -35.36 -11.62 -7.37
N PRO A 659 -36.55 -12.07 -7.85
CA PRO A 659 -36.65 -13.25 -8.72
C PRO A 659 -35.77 -13.15 -9.98
N ASN A 660 -35.73 -11.96 -10.59
CA ASN A 660 -34.95 -11.66 -11.80
C ASN A 660 -33.51 -11.20 -11.54
N SER A 661 -33.02 -11.24 -10.30
CA SER A 661 -31.63 -10.88 -9.99
C SER A 661 -30.65 -11.81 -10.71
N THR A 662 -29.57 -11.26 -11.27
CA THR A 662 -28.46 -12.02 -11.89
C THR A 662 -27.46 -12.57 -10.87
N LEU A 663 -27.52 -12.08 -9.62
CA LEU A 663 -26.66 -12.47 -8.51
C LEU A 663 -27.48 -13.03 -7.34
N SER A 664 -26.85 -13.84 -6.50
CA SER A 664 -27.38 -14.28 -5.21
C SER A 664 -26.36 -14.09 -4.10
N ILE A 665 -26.87 -13.83 -2.89
CA ILE A 665 -26.10 -13.80 -1.63
C ILE A 665 -26.47 -15.07 -0.84
N ALA A 666 -25.61 -15.50 0.08
CA ALA A 666 -25.92 -16.58 1.01
C ALA A 666 -27.25 -16.33 1.73
N SER A 667 -28.09 -17.36 1.85
CA SER A 667 -29.47 -17.24 2.36
C SER A 667 -29.56 -16.79 3.82
N ASN A 668 -28.49 -17.02 4.59
CA ASN A 668 -28.37 -16.61 5.99
C ASN A 668 -27.64 -15.26 6.18
N ALA A 669 -27.27 -14.57 5.08
CA ALA A 669 -26.57 -13.30 5.20
C ALA A 669 -27.50 -12.22 5.75
N THR A 670 -27.02 -11.54 6.79
CA THR A 670 -27.61 -10.30 7.34
C THR A 670 -26.68 -9.12 7.09
N ALA A 671 -27.18 -7.89 7.17
CA ALA A 671 -26.34 -6.70 7.07
C ALA A 671 -25.22 -6.68 8.14
N GLU A 672 -25.52 -7.17 9.34
CA GLU A 672 -24.54 -7.35 10.41
C GLU A 672 -23.44 -8.34 10.01
N SER A 673 -23.82 -9.49 9.44
CA SER A 673 -22.83 -10.48 8.98
C SER A 673 -21.95 -9.94 7.84
N LEU A 674 -22.48 -9.07 6.98
CA LEU A 674 -21.75 -8.48 5.86
C LEU A 674 -20.83 -7.32 6.29
N MET A 675 -21.07 -6.70 7.45
CA MET A 675 -20.21 -5.65 8.00
C MET A 675 -19.24 -6.14 9.09
N ALA A 676 -19.36 -7.40 9.52
CA ALA A 676 -18.61 -7.94 10.66
C ALA A 676 -17.09 -7.81 10.50
N GLU A 677 -16.62 -7.90 9.26
CA GLU A 677 -15.22 -7.71 8.91
C GLU A 677 -15.08 -6.56 7.90
N TYR A 678 -14.09 -5.71 8.15
CA TYR A 678 -13.69 -4.64 7.25
C TYR A 678 -12.17 -4.47 7.28
N VAL A 679 -11.65 -3.86 6.21
CA VAL A 679 -10.24 -3.47 6.13
C VAL A 679 -10.09 -2.00 5.87
N SER A 680 -8.87 -1.52 6.16
CA SER A 680 -8.39 -0.23 5.67
C SER A 680 -8.54 -0.12 4.15
N GLY A 681 -8.91 1.07 3.70
CA GLY A 681 -8.91 1.43 2.29
C GLY A 681 -7.55 1.87 1.78
N SER A 682 -6.57 2.04 2.69
CA SER A 682 -5.28 2.67 2.42
C SER A 682 -5.43 4.05 1.76
N HIS A 683 -6.50 4.77 2.12
CA HIS A 683 -6.89 6.09 1.63
C HIS A 683 -6.78 7.15 2.73
N PHE A 684 -5.72 7.05 3.54
CA PHE A 684 -5.53 7.90 4.72
C PHE A 684 -5.44 9.38 4.38
N VAL A 685 -6.17 10.20 5.14
CA VAL A 685 -6.16 11.67 5.07
C VAL A 685 -6.27 12.29 6.47
N GLY A 686 -5.96 13.59 6.60
CA GLY A 686 -6.36 14.42 7.76
C GLY A 686 -5.39 14.51 8.94
N SER A 687 -4.27 13.81 8.92
CA SER A 687 -3.29 13.79 10.03
C SER A 687 -2.51 15.09 10.27
N ALA A 688 -2.62 16.07 9.37
CA ALA A 688 -2.09 17.41 9.51
C ALA A 688 -3.10 18.41 8.92
N VAL A 689 -4.36 18.30 9.36
CA VAL A 689 -5.51 18.94 8.73
C VAL A 689 -5.37 20.46 8.60
N MET A 690 -5.87 20.99 7.49
CA MET A 690 -5.96 22.42 7.21
C MET A 690 -7.05 23.11 8.04
N GLY A 691 -6.80 24.34 8.47
CA GLY A 691 -7.80 25.19 9.12
C GLY A 691 -7.63 26.67 8.78
N THR A 692 -8.64 27.46 9.09
CA THR A 692 -8.64 28.93 8.89
C THR A 692 -7.97 29.67 10.04
N GLU A 693 -7.85 29.04 11.20
CA GLU A 693 -7.34 29.63 12.43
C GLU A 693 -6.43 28.64 13.18
N ASN A 694 -5.51 29.17 13.98
CA ASN A 694 -4.68 28.40 14.90
C ASN A 694 -5.36 28.28 16.27
N ASP A 695 -6.50 27.61 16.31
CA ASP A 695 -7.34 27.39 17.50
C ASP A 695 -7.06 26.03 18.20
N GLY A 696 -5.99 25.35 17.77
CA GLY A 696 -5.63 24.01 18.27
C GLY A 696 -6.32 22.85 17.55
N THR A 697 -7.10 23.11 16.49
CA THR A 697 -7.80 22.06 15.73
C THR A 697 -7.18 21.74 14.36
N SER A 698 -6.22 22.55 13.91
CA SER A 698 -5.54 22.39 12.62
C SER A 698 -4.01 22.50 12.73
N VAL A 699 -3.30 21.96 11.74
CA VAL A 699 -1.84 21.96 11.68
C VAL A 699 -1.31 22.96 10.65
N VAL A 700 -2.04 23.18 9.56
CA VAL A 700 -1.67 24.13 8.51
C VAL A 700 -2.75 25.16 8.25
N ASP A 701 -2.33 26.35 7.80
CA ASP A 701 -3.22 27.40 7.32
C ASP A 701 -3.72 27.14 5.89
N THR A 702 -4.53 28.05 5.36
CA THR A 702 -5.11 27.96 4.01
C THR A 702 -4.10 28.12 2.87
N ASP A 703 -2.85 28.47 3.17
CA ASP A 703 -1.73 28.46 2.22
C ASP A 703 -0.82 27.25 2.42
N THR A 704 -1.32 26.26 3.18
CA THR A 704 -0.66 25.01 3.54
C THR A 704 0.59 25.17 4.42
N LYS A 705 0.79 26.36 4.99
CA LYS A 705 1.92 26.66 5.88
C LYS A 705 1.63 26.16 7.29
N VAL A 706 2.61 25.52 7.90
CA VAL A 706 2.50 25.01 9.27
C VAL A 706 2.38 26.16 10.24
N TRP A 707 1.37 26.13 11.11
CA TRP A 707 1.14 27.15 12.12
C TRP A 707 2.39 27.36 12.99
N GLY A 708 2.72 28.62 13.27
CA GLY A 708 3.90 28.97 14.06
C GLY A 708 5.24 28.90 13.31
N THR A 709 5.23 28.63 12.00
CA THR A 709 6.43 28.65 11.14
C THR A 709 6.35 29.74 10.07
N GLU A 710 7.51 30.13 9.53
CA GLU A 710 7.61 31.15 8.47
C GLU A 710 7.63 30.55 7.06
N ASN A 711 8.24 29.37 6.90
CA ASN A 711 8.62 28.80 5.60
C ASN A 711 8.56 27.27 5.57
N LEU A 712 7.70 26.66 6.39
CA LEU A 712 7.40 25.23 6.35
C LEU A 712 5.98 24.99 5.84
N PHE A 713 5.84 24.16 4.82
CA PHE A 713 4.56 23.82 4.20
C PHE A 713 4.31 22.32 4.23
N VAL A 714 3.05 21.90 4.20
CA VAL A 714 2.65 20.50 4.04
C VAL A 714 1.74 20.38 2.82
N VAL A 715 2.05 19.48 1.90
CA VAL A 715 1.22 19.23 0.71
C VAL A 715 1.17 17.73 0.42
N ASP A 716 0.20 17.05 1.02
CA ASP A 716 -0.17 15.67 0.74
C ASP A 716 -1.55 15.35 1.36
N GLY A 717 -1.96 14.09 1.39
CA GLY A 717 -3.25 13.67 1.97
C GLY A 717 -3.46 14.08 3.44
N SER A 718 -2.40 14.40 4.21
CA SER A 718 -2.51 14.83 5.60
C SER A 718 -3.31 16.14 5.79
N ILE A 719 -3.31 17.06 4.82
CA ILE A 719 -3.98 18.36 4.95
C ILE A 719 -5.49 18.30 4.67
N HIS A 720 -5.97 17.20 4.09
CA HIS A 720 -7.34 17.05 3.64
C HIS A 720 -8.30 16.97 4.85
N PRO A 721 -9.35 17.81 4.91
CA PRO A 721 -10.30 17.81 6.03
C PRO A 721 -11.30 16.65 6.01
N ASP A 722 -11.50 16.01 4.87
CA ASP A 722 -12.41 14.88 4.75
C ASP A 722 -12.00 13.87 3.68
N LEU A 723 -12.65 12.71 3.74
CA LEU A 723 -12.62 11.72 2.68
C LEU A 723 -13.36 12.23 1.43
N PRO A 724 -12.81 12.02 0.22
CA PRO A 724 -13.52 12.25 -1.01
C PRO A 724 -14.53 11.12 -1.28
N THR A 725 -15.40 11.34 -2.25
CA THR A 725 -16.38 10.35 -2.70
C THR A 725 -15.73 9.12 -3.31
N GLY A 726 -14.55 9.33 -3.92
CA GLY A 726 -13.77 8.35 -4.67
C GLY A 726 -12.51 7.83 -3.94
N ASN A 727 -11.65 7.10 -4.65
CA ASN A 727 -10.28 6.87 -4.20
C ASN A 727 -9.49 8.19 -4.13
N THR A 728 -8.59 8.34 -3.16
CA THR A 728 -8.01 9.64 -2.77
C THR A 728 -6.98 10.24 -3.71
N GLN A 729 -6.40 9.47 -4.64
CA GLN A 729 -5.23 9.96 -5.39
C GLN A 729 -5.53 11.19 -6.26
N ALA A 730 -6.68 11.25 -6.93
CA ALA A 730 -6.99 12.34 -7.86
C ALA A 730 -7.23 13.65 -7.11
N ILE A 731 -8.00 13.63 -6.02
CA ILE A 731 -8.23 14.83 -5.21
C ILE A 731 -6.94 15.36 -4.56
N ILE A 732 -6.03 14.47 -4.13
CA ILE A 732 -4.72 14.86 -3.60
C ILE A 732 -3.89 15.56 -4.69
N MET A 733 -3.93 15.07 -5.92
CA MET A 733 -3.23 15.70 -7.04
C MET A 733 -3.82 17.08 -7.40
N VAL A 734 -5.16 17.24 -7.38
CA VAL A 734 -5.82 18.53 -7.57
C VAL A 734 -5.41 19.52 -6.47
N ALA A 735 -5.41 19.07 -5.21
CA ALA A 735 -4.99 19.89 -4.08
C ALA A 735 -3.51 20.29 -4.17
N ALA A 736 -2.64 19.40 -4.67
CA ALA A 736 -1.21 19.69 -4.86
C ALA A 736 -0.94 20.76 -5.93
N GLU A 737 -1.65 20.69 -7.07
CA GLU A 737 -1.63 21.75 -8.10
C GLU A 737 -2.02 23.12 -7.51
N HIS A 738 -3.10 23.14 -6.72
CA HIS A 738 -3.57 24.37 -6.08
C HIS A 738 -2.59 24.89 -5.02
N ALA A 739 -2.09 24.00 -4.16
CA ALA A 739 -1.12 24.34 -3.12
C ALA A 739 0.14 24.99 -3.68
N ALA A 740 0.68 24.46 -4.80
CA ALA A 740 1.86 25.03 -5.43
C ALA A 740 1.64 26.50 -5.84
N SER A 741 0.46 26.83 -6.35
CA SER A 741 0.11 28.22 -6.71
C SER A 741 0.04 29.15 -5.49
N LYS A 742 -0.45 28.64 -4.35
CA LYS A 742 -0.51 29.37 -3.08
C LYS A 742 0.87 29.61 -2.50
N ILE A 743 1.75 28.59 -2.50
CA ILE A 743 3.14 28.70 -2.04
C ILE A 743 3.94 29.73 -2.86
N LEU A 744 3.65 29.86 -4.16
CA LEU A 744 4.26 30.86 -5.04
C LEU A 744 3.65 32.27 -4.90
N GLY A 745 2.69 32.47 -3.99
CA GLY A 745 2.11 33.79 -3.69
C GLY A 745 0.88 34.16 -4.54
N GLY A 746 0.15 33.19 -5.10
CA GLY A 746 -1.19 33.41 -5.66
C GLY A 746 -1.24 34.30 -6.89
N GLY A 747 -0.15 34.40 -7.66
CA GLY A 747 -0.11 35.14 -8.90
C GLY A 747 -1.11 34.55 -9.90
N ASN A 748 -2.12 35.34 -10.24
CA ASN A 748 -2.97 35.19 -11.42
C ASN A 748 -2.13 35.40 -12.71
N GLY A 749 -1.07 34.60 -12.84
CA GLY A 749 -0.30 34.45 -14.04
C GLY A 749 -1.12 33.61 -14.99
N ALA A 750 -1.98 34.26 -15.75
CA ALA A 750 -2.23 33.83 -17.12
C ALA A 750 -0.89 33.85 -17.86
N ALA A 751 -0.04 32.87 -17.60
CA ALA A 751 0.82 32.35 -18.63
C ALA A 751 -0.16 31.65 -19.56
N SER A 752 -0.52 32.34 -20.66
CA SER A 752 -1.17 31.71 -21.80
C SER A 752 -0.48 30.36 -22.04
N PRO A 753 -1.23 29.28 -22.37
CA PRO A 753 -0.60 28.08 -22.84
C PRO A 753 0.32 28.51 -23.98
N VAL A 754 1.62 28.25 -23.85
CA VAL A 754 2.49 28.22 -25.01
C VAL A 754 2.00 27.03 -25.81
N VAL A 755 0.97 27.26 -26.62
CA VAL A 755 0.61 26.41 -27.73
C VAL A 755 1.90 26.33 -28.55
N PRO A 756 2.49 25.13 -28.73
CA PRO A 756 3.45 24.98 -29.80
C PRO A 756 2.68 25.34 -31.06
N SER A 757 3.03 26.47 -31.69
CA SER A 757 2.48 26.81 -33.00
C SER A 757 2.61 25.56 -33.86
N ASN A 758 1.52 25.18 -34.53
CA ASN A 758 1.51 24.21 -35.61
C ASN A 758 2.51 24.66 -36.70
N GLY A 759 3.79 24.39 -36.46
CA GLY A 759 4.83 24.31 -37.45
C GLY A 759 4.85 22.88 -37.90
N THR A 760 4.18 22.60 -39.01
CA THR A 760 4.37 21.40 -39.81
C THR A 760 5.86 21.26 -40.10
N VAL A 761 6.56 20.45 -39.31
CA VAL A 761 7.84 19.89 -39.72
C VAL A 761 7.52 18.83 -40.78
N PRO A 762 8.01 18.95 -42.02
CA PRO A 762 7.71 17.98 -43.06
C PRO A 762 8.32 16.63 -42.72
N VAL A 763 7.48 15.61 -42.59
CA VAL A 763 7.90 14.22 -42.75
C VAL A 763 8.34 14.05 -44.21
N PRO A 764 9.56 13.58 -44.52
CA PRO A 764 9.91 13.23 -45.88
C PRO A 764 9.16 11.94 -46.24
N THR A 765 7.98 12.07 -46.86
CA THR A 765 7.32 10.96 -47.55
C THR A 765 7.98 10.80 -48.92
N THR A 766 8.91 9.85 -49.03
CA THR A 766 9.30 9.30 -50.34
C THR A 766 8.21 8.33 -50.79
N ALA A 767 7.26 8.86 -51.57
CA ALA A 767 6.32 8.07 -52.33
C ALA A 767 7.06 7.35 -53.47
N ILE A 768 7.12 6.01 -53.39
CA ILE A 768 7.49 5.17 -54.53
C ILE A 768 6.24 5.01 -55.39
N SER A 769 6.20 5.74 -56.50
CA SER A 769 5.24 5.53 -57.58
C SER A 769 5.59 4.27 -58.37
N THR A 770 4.68 3.30 -58.43
CA THR A 770 4.70 2.21 -59.41
C THR A 770 4.11 2.69 -60.74
N PRO A 771 4.79 2.49 -61.89
CA PRO A 771 4.15 2.59 -63.18
C PRO A 771 3.68 1.22 -63.68
N VAL A 772 2.51 1.28 -64.32
CA VAL A 772 1.81 0.20 -65.03
C VAL A 772 2.67 -0.41 -66.15
N ALA A 773 2.51 -1.72 -66.33
CA ALA A 773 3.15 -2.53 -67.36
C ALA A 773 2.77 -2.10 -68.79
N THR A 774 3.70 -2.19 -69.74
CA THR A 774 3.46 -2.82 -71.06
C THR A 774 4.76 -3.07 -71.85
N LYS A 775 4.76 -4.23 -72.54
CA LYS A 775 5.58 -4.66 -73.70
C LYS A 775 7.02 -5.20 -73.48
N ARG A 776 7.07 -6.55 -73.54
CA ARG A 776 8.13 -7.45 -74.09
C ARG A 776 8.74 -6.94 -75.43
N PRO A 777 9.82 -7.56 -76.01
CA PRO A 777 10.61 -8.73 -75.57
C PRO A 777 12.16 -8.59 -75.72
N SER A 778 12.93 -9.52 -75.12
CA SER A 778 13.78 -10.49 -75.84
C SER A 778 15.13 -10.85 -75.17
N LYS A 779 15.33 -12.17 -75.10
CA LYS A 779 16.58 -12.94 -75.30
C LYS A 779 17.77 -12.82 -74.32
N CYS A 780 18.01 -14.00 -73.73
CA CYS A 780 19.26 -14.79 -73.77
C CYS A 780 20.39 -14.55 -72.76
N LYS A 781 20.61 -15.65 -72.01
CA LYS A 781 21.87 -16.42 -71.80
C LYS A 781 22.80 -16.02 -70.65
N ARG A 782 22.96 -17.02 -69.76
CA ARG A 782 24.20 -17.68 -69.26
C ARG A 782 25.27 -16.75 -68.64
N SER A 783 25.96 -17.08 -67.54
CA SER A 783 26.34 -18.37 -66.96
C SER A 783 26.88 -18.20 -65.53
N MET A 784 26.77 -19.29 -64.77
CA MET A 784 27.56 -19.70 -63.61
C MET A 784 28.98 -19.09 -63.47
N ARG A 785 29.37 -18.80 -62.22
CA ARG A 785 30.52 -19.49 -61.59
C ARG A 785 30.52 -19.36 -60.06
N GLN A 786 30.54 -20.52 -59.41
CA GLN A 786 30.94 -20.71 -58.01
C GLN A 786 32.42 -20.36 -57.80
N ARG A 787 32.79 -19.96 -56.57
CA ARG A 787 33.92 -20.57 -55.83
C ARG A 787 33.85 -20.25 -54.34
N ARG A 788 33.77 -21.31 -53.53
CA ARG A 788 34.18 -21.37 -52.11
C ARG A 788 35.71 -21.45 -52.05
N HIS A 789 36.37 -20.83 -51.07
CA HIS A 789 36.98 -21.52 -49.91
C HIS A 789 37.90 -20.62 -49.05
N HIS A 790 37.80 -20.87 -47.74
CA HIS A 790 38.87 -20.85 -46.69
C HIS A 790 39.41 -19.50 -46.22
N ARG A 791 39.91 -19.34 -44.99
CA ARG A 791 39.73 -19.90 -43.62
C ARG A 791 40.82 -19.18 -42.80
N ARG A 792 40.50 -18.78 -41.57
CA ARG A 792 41.41 -18.51 -40.41
C ARG A 792 42.38 -17.32 -40.52
N LEU A 793 42.27 -16.39 -39.58
CA LEU A 793 42.81 -16.55 -38.21
C LEU A 793 41.76 -16.11 -37.20
#